data_AF-A0A817Z7V7-F1
#
_entry.id   AF-A0A817Z7V7-F1
#
_cell.length_a   1.000
_cell.length_b   1.000
_cell.length_c   1.000
_cell.angle_alpha   90.00
_cell.angle_beta   90.00
_cell.angle_gamma   90.00
#
_symmetry.space_group_name_H-M   'P 1'
#
loop_
_entity.id
_entity.type
_entity.pdbx_description
1 polymer ?
#
loop_
_entity_poly.entity_id
_entity_poly.type
_entity_poly.pdbx_seq_one_letter_code
_entity_poly.pdbx_strand_id
1 'polypeptide(L)'
;MRDENNMNYSFSHNVIECYFLGWRKVFEANEYGKIDRIIWYDQESVIVTGQGRRVRALRYADGLEVWQLAATSTTNSNQDSNFKYCQVIKNRFDPGTIHILSNDLLWSVSSYGEMLWSITLPTKSTLKNLFLLSTSQHVIVGSIDSNINQLQITYYSKQNGAQSFSSSMPWSFNFDDSRNKCITTNNLIVCSNNNELSIITIPTTMDDTNIITSNLKVPNKIEQVRVLYESNTNTILSIKMENLETKIYQFNKKESTTEWEFHELNIQIKSNGFYSVITEKNLAGQQILEALANEQKLNFYVSNINEQTLSNTRSYSILLPENMGGIEYIAYSIVKHTQLVTVRMQDGSLLVIKLADNGAELILHRDEALSSIISVETFDLSLSLGQMRIEEEFGGTGVFSMFTRRVSTQLSQLVSFFLRLMDLFTHGNRNRAYMDKQAATIRDEFNLNKILIVVTSVGKVFGILTQSGGILWKHYFNNFAPFQHFNTVQVPLFHIRSAAHYTHQPLASIVYRDRNSLHETHVQTFNPYTGDLDNTLSTSSLSYRIKHVFLSTQIVDEFCKVLLFVDTNNKIHTYPSVPLSRALSTQTPIYIYLFDKNEQVFIGYYLSINENEQQSSTNLKEVWRVSFQNEEVINIHTRSSSDRVHSAGIVLGDRSVLYKYTNLNLIAVVTEGIDYQKGMNLDLNFSKR
;
A
#
# COMPACT_ATOMS: atom_id res chain seq x y z
N MET A 1 39.16 -30.18 -8.59
CA MET A 1 38.57 -29.02 -9.26
C MET A 1 38.04 -28.12 -8.16
N ARG A 2 38.78 -27.04 -7.90
CA ARG A 2 38.46 -25.99 -6.94
C ARG A 2 37.97 -24.82 -7.76
N ASP A 3 36.73 -24.38 -7.52
CA ASP A 3 36.26 -23.06 -7.91
C ASP A 3 35.57 -22.47 -6.68
N GLU A 4 36.38 -21.94 -5.76
CA GLU A 4 35.94 -21.05 -4.70
C GLU A 4 35.87 -19.64 -5.30
N ASN A 5 34.65 -19.22 -5.69
CA ASN A 5 34.37 -17.81 -5.96
C ASN A 5 34.37 -17.02 -4.64
N ASN A 6 35.55 -16.54 -4.27
CA ASN A 6 35.74 -15.52 -3.23
C ASN A 6 35.10 -14.19 -3.68
N MET A 7 33.85 -13.98 -3.31
CA MET A 7 33.24 -12.64 -3.25
C MET A 7 33.81 -11.91 -2.02
N ASN A 8 35.01 -11.35 -2.18
CA ASN A 8 35.59 -10.41 -1.22
C ASN A 8 34.78 -9.12 -1.23
N TYR A 9 33.82 -8.99 -0.30
CA TYR A 9 33.31 -7.67 0.08
C TYR A 9 34.39 -6.97 0.91
N SER A 10 35.19 -6.13 0.24
CA SER A 10 36.05 -5.18 0.94
C SER A 10 35.16 -4.10 1.57
N PHE A 11 34.84 -4.25 2.85
CA PHE A 11 34.31 -3.14 3.65
C PHE A 11 35.44 -2.13 3.86
N SER A 12 35.55 -1.17 2.95
CA SER A 12 36.30 0.06 3.22
C SER A 12 35.63 0.73 4.41
N HIS A 13 36.40 0.88 5.50
CA HIS A 13 36.04 1.70 6.65
C HIS A 13 36.05 3.18 6.24
N ASN A 14 35.09 3.59 5.42
CA ASN A 14 34.62 4.96 5.41
C ASN A 14 33.47 5.03 6.40
N VAL A 15 33.53 5.98 7.32
CA VAL A 15 32.48 6.25 8.30
C VAL A 15 31.20 6.56 7.52
N ILE A 16 30.36 5.54 7.32
CA ILE A 16 29.02 5.68 6.80
C ILE A 16 28.26 6.38 7.92
N GLU A 17 27.98 7.68 7.75
CA GLU A 17 26.95 8.35 8.53
C GLU A 17 25.68 7.51 8.38
N CYS A 18 25.36 6.73 9.41
CA CYS A 18 24.16 5.91 9.42
C CYS A 18 22.98 6.87 9.52
N TYR A 19 22.32 7.13 8.38
CA TYR A 19 21.10 7.93 8.34
C TYR A 19 19.97 7.10 8.97
N PHE A 20 19.62 7.42 10.21
CA PHE A 20 18.48 6.82 10.90
C PHE A 20 17.23 7.68 10.69
N LEU A 21 16.08 7.02 10.51
CA LEU A 21 14.78 7.70 10.56
C LEU A 21 14.58 8.28 11.97
N GLY A 22 14.51 9.60 12.09
CA GLY A 22 14.32 10.27 13.38
C GLY A 22 12.96 9.95 14.01
N TRP A 23 11.88 10.15 13.27
CA TRP A 23 10.51 9.84 13.72
C TRP A 23 9.55 9.66 12.54
N ARG A 24 8.39 9.06 12.80
CA ARG A 24 7.28 8.89 11.85
C ARG A 24 5.97 9.26 12.54
N LYS A 25 5.11 10.03 11.84
CA LYS A 25 3.74 10.31 12.27
C LYS A 25 2.76 9.60 11.36
N VAL A 26 1.86 8.80 11.94
CA VAL A 26 0.73 8.18 11.24
C VAL A 26 -0.54 8.94 11.64
N PHE A 27 -1.27 9.45 10.64
CA PHE A 27 -2.54 10.15 10.85
C PHE A 27 -3.73 9.18 10.85
N GLU A 28 -4.92 9.68 11.17
CA GLU A 28 -6.14 8.87 11.25
C GLU A 28 -6.43 8.15 9.92
N ALA A 29 -6.91 6.90 9.97
CA ALA A 29 -7.22 6.12 8.76
C ALA A 29 -8.41 6.68 7.96
N ASN A 30 -9.22 7.55 8.57
CA ASN A 30 -10.41 8.16 7.98
C ASN A 30 -10.00 9.36 7.10
N GLU A 31 -10.94 9.93 6.34
CA GLU A 31 -10.66 11.11 5.49
C GLU A 31 -10.02 12.29 6.24
N TYR A 32 -10.23 12.40 7.55
CA TYR A 32 -9.62 13.42 8.40
C TYR A 32 -8.09 13.35 8.51
N GLY A 33 -7.50 12.17 8.34
CA GLY A 33 -6.05 11.97 8.39
C GLY A 33 -5.39 12.03 7.01
N LYS A 34 -6.16 12.21 5.94
CA LYS A 34 -5.62 12.41 4.59
C LYS A 34 -4.84 13.74 4.56
N ILE A 35 -3.57 13.66 4.17
CA ILE A 35 -2.69 14.82 4.02
C ILE A 35 -3.03 15.54 2.70
N ASP A 36 -3.45 16.79 2.79
CA ASP A 36 -3.77 17.63 1.63
C ASP A 36 -2.53 18.40 1.15
N ARG A 37 -1.76 18.99 2.07
CA ARG A 37 -0.51 19.70 1.78
C ARG A 37 0.42 19.72 3.00
N ILE A 38 1.72 19.67 2.76
CA ILE A 38 2.76 19.89 3.77
C ILE A 38 3.52 21.18 3.41
N ILE A 39 3.72 22.04 4.39
CA ILE A 39 4.47 23.29 4.26
C ILE A 39 5.64 23.22 5.24
N TRP A 40 6.85 23.39 4.71
CA TRP A 40 8.08 23.36 5.49
C TRP A 40 8.46 24.79 5.95
N TYR A 41 8.71 24.96 7.25
CA TYR A 41 9.35 26.13 7.86
C TYR A 41 10.73 25.75 8.40
N ASP A 42 11.42 26.65 9.11
CA ASP A 42 12.81 26.41 9.53
C ASP A 42 12.92 25.37 10.66
N GLN A 43 11.96 25.32 11.58
CA GLN A 43 11.98 24.41 12.75
C GLN A 43 10.76 23.49 12.84
N GLU A 44 9.71 23.80 12.07
CA GLU A 44 8.41 23.12 12.13
C GLU A 44 7.88 22.84 10.71
N SER A 45 7.14 21.77 10.53
CA SER A 45 6.30 21.54 9.35
C SER A 45 4.84 21.77 9.70
N VAL A 46 4.16 22.57 8.90
CA VAL A 46 2.71 22.75 8.98
C VAL A 46 2.04 21.79 7.99
N ILE A 47 1.19 20.93 8.51
CA ILE A 47 0.49 19.88 7.77
C ILE A 47 -1.00 20.19 7.79
N VAL A 48 -1.60 20.21 6.60
CA VAL A 48 -3.04 20.38 6.43
C VAL A 48 -3.67 19.03 6.14
N THR A 49 -4.69 18.65 6.91
CA THR A 49 -5.40 17.38 6.77
C THR A 49 -6.91 17.55 6.75
N GLY A 50 -7.62 16.51 6.31
CA GLY A 50 -9.06 16.44 6.39
C GLY A 50 -9.78 17.42 5.48
N GLN A 51 -9.31 17.55 4.23
CA GLN A 51 -9.86 18.44 3.22
C GLN A 51 -9.73 19.92 3.60
N GLY A 52 -8.60 20.30 4.19
CA GLY A 52 -8.34 21.69 4.56
C GLY A 52 -9.01 22.15 5.85
N ARG A 53 -9.63 21.22 6.60
CA ARG A 53 -10.35 21.54 7.84
C ARG A 53 -9.50 21.48 9.08
N ARG A 54 -8.34 20.81 9.04
CA ARG A 54 -7.39 20.74 10.15
C ARG A 54 -6.00 21.16 9.71
N VAL A 55 -5.33 21.91 10.57
CA VAL A 55 -3.96 22.37 10.40
C VAL A 55 -3.18 22.02 11.65
N ARG A 56 -2.03 21.39 11.49
CA ARG A 56 -1.18 20.91 12.58
C ARG A 56 0.25 21.33 12.33
N ALA A 57 0.95 21.84 13.33
CA ALA A 57 2.40 22.02 13.25
C ALA A 57 3.13 20.89 13.96
N LEU A 58 4.11 20.29 13.29
CA LEU A 58 5.00 19.29 13.86
C LEU A 58 6.42 19.83 13.94
N ARG A 59 7.10 19.62 15.06
CA ARG A 59 8.50 19.99 15.24
C ARG A 59 9.43 18.97 14.60
N TYR A 60 10.49 19.43 13.93
CA TYR A 60 11.43 18.51 13.25
C TYR A 60 12.24 17.63 14.19
N ALA A 61 12.52 18.07 15.41
CA ALA A 61 13.40 17.35 16.34
C ALA A 61 12.79 16.04 16.84
N ASP A 62 11.49 16.04 17.16
CA ASP A 62 10.81 14.97 17.89
C ASP A 62 9.51 14.49 17.21
N GLY A 63 9.00 15.22 16.21
CA GLY A 63 7.74 14.90 15.54
C GLY A 63 6.51 15.15 16.40
N LEU A 64 6.67 15.87 17.52
CA LEU A 64 5.57 16.24 18.39
C LEU A 64 4.77 17.38 17.78
N GLU A 65 3.48 17.35 18.05
CA GLU A 65 2.52 18.36 17.61
C GLU A 65 2.67 19.60 18.50
N VAL A 66 3.02 20.73 17.91
CA VAL A 66 3.24 22.01 18.61
C VAL A 66 1.90 22.69 18.85
N TRP A 67 1.06 22.74 17.81
CA TRP A 67 -0.28 23.29 17.86
C TRP A 67 -1.18 22.63 16.82
N GLN A 68 -2.49 22.68 17.10
CA GLN A 68 -3.54 22.18 16.23
C GLN A 68 -4.66 23.22 16.11
N LEU A 69 -5.11 23.47 14.88
CA LEU A 69 -6.29 24.25 14.59
C LEU A 69 -7.28 23.42 13.77
N ALA A 70 -8.56 23.56 14.09
CA ALA A 70 -9.64 22.97 13.33
C ALA A 70 -10.67 24.05 13.00
N ALA A 71 -11.06 24.13 11.73
CA ALA A 71 -12.15 24.98 11.33
C ALA A 71 -13.49 24.30 11.59
N THR A 72 -14.44 25.03 12.16
CA THR A 72 -15.82 24.59 12.39
C THR A 72 -16.69 25.15 11.26
N SER A 73 -17.40 24.29 10.51
CA SER A 73 -18.44 24.75 9.60
C SER A 73 -19.76 24.84 10.35
N THR A 74 -20.57 25.86 10.05
CA THR A 74 -21.92 26.04 10.57
C THR A 74 -22.97 25.21 9.81
N THR A 75 -22.55 24.48 8.80
CA THR A 75 -23.36 23.68 7.88
C THR A 75 -23.40 22.22 8.35
N ASN A 76 -24.40 21.88 9.16
CA ASN A 76 -24.76 20.49 9.50
C ASN A 76 -25.40 19.76 8.30
N SER A 77 -24.73 19.74 7.14
CA SER A 77 -25.18 18.93 6.01
C SER A 77 -24.38 17.64 5.97
N ASN A 78 -24.98 16.58 6.53
CA ASN A 78 -24.72 15.17 6.20
C ASN A 78 -25.08 14.84 4.72
N GLN A 79 -24.98 15.82 3.82
CA GLN A 79 -25.18 15.60 2.41
C GLN A 79 -23.81 15.46 1.76
N ASP A 80 -23.58 14.26 1.24
CA ASP A 80 -22.53 13.92 0.30
C ASP A 80 -22.50 14.91 -0.86
N SER A 81 -21.78 16.02 -0.70
CA SER A 81 -21.30 16.76 -1.86
C SER A 81 -20.25 15.85 -2.51
N ASN A 82 -20.62 15.20 -3.61
CA ASN A 82 -19.74 14.35 -4.44
C ASN A 82 -18.45 15.05 -4.92
N PHE A 83 -18.29 16.36 -4.66
CA PHE A 83 -17.11 17.14 -4.97
C PHE A 83 -16.41 17.56 -3.67
N LYS A 84 -15.22 17.01 -3.44
CA LYS A 84 -14.35 17.28 -2.29
C LYS A 84 -13.12 18.04 -2.79
N TYR A 85 -13.04 19.33 -2.48
CA TYR A 85 -12.01 20.25 -2.93
C TYR A 85 -11.27 20.85 -1.73
N CYS A 86 -9.93 20.78 -1.77
CA CYS A 86 -9.07 21.44 -0.81
C CYS A 86 -7.84 22.01 -1.54
N GLN A 87 -7.60 23.31 -1.36
CA GLN A 87 -6.36 23.94 -1.80
C GLN A 87 -5.76 24.77 -0.66
N VAL A 88 -4.46 24.63 -0.48
CA VAL A 88 -3.69 25.31 0.57
C VAL A 88 -2.60 26.11 -0.11
N ILE A 89 -2.37 27.36 0.27
CA ILE A 89 -1.29 28.21 -0.27
C ILE A 89 -0.52 28.87 0.87
N LYS A 90 0.81 28.79 0.82
CA LYS A 90 1.71 29.60 1.66
C LYS A 90 1.77 31.01 1.07
N ASN A 91 1.45 32.03 1.86
CA ASN A 91 1.52 33.41 1.40
C ASN A 91 2.98 33.79 1.10
N ARG A 92 3.18 34.43 -0.04
CA ARG A 92 4.51 34.77 -0.56
C ARG A 92 5.06 36.09 -0.04
N PHE A 93 4.18 37.01 0.33
CA PHE A 93 4.53 38.35 0.81
C PHE A 93 4.63 38.40 2.33
N ASP A 94 3.96 37.46 2.99
CA ASP A 94 4.10 37.21 4.41
C ASP A 94 4.25 35.70 4.64
N PRO A 95 5.49 35.18 4.70
CA PRO A 95 5.73 33.75 4.84
C PRO A 95 5.10 33.16 6.10
N GLY A 96 4.77 34.00 7.09
CA GLY A 96 4.10 33.64 8.33
C GLY A 96 2.61 33.37 8.17
N THR A 97 2.02 33.46 6.97
CA THR A 97 0.58 33.20 6.78
C THR A 97 0.30 32.14 5.73
N ILE A 98 -0.74 31.36 6.00
CA ILE A 98 -1.24 30.27 5.18
C ILE A 98 -2.71 30.57 4.89
N HIS A 99 -3.12 30.40 3.64
CA HIS A 99 -4.50 30.52 3.23
C HIS A 99 -5.01 29.14 2.80
N ILE A 100 -6.19 28.76 3.27
CA ILE A 100 -6.78 27.45 3.06
C ILE A 100 -8.19 27.63 2.53
N LEU A 101 -8.44 26.98 1.41
CA LEU A 101 -9.73 26.90 0.75
C LEU A 101 -10.24 25.47 0.85
N SER A 102 -11.30 25.28 1.61
CA SER A 102 -12.13 24.08 1.66
C SER A 102 -13.43 24.31 0.88
N ASN A 103 -14.24 23.27 0.69
CA ASN A 103 -15.49 23.32 -0.10
C ASN A 103 -16.37 24.56 0.17
N ASP A 104 -16.59 24.87 1.44
CA ASP A 104 -17.50 25.92 1.90
C ASP A 104 -16.80 27.01 2.72
N LEU A 105 -15.48 26.94 2.86
CA LEU A 105 -14.74 27.77 3.81
C LEU A 105 -13.43 28.28 3.21
N LEU A 106 -13.22 29.58 3.31
CA LEU A 106 -11.92 30.22 3.12
C LEU A 106 -11.43 30.74 4.46
N TRP A 107 -10.24 30.33 4.89
CA TRP A 107 -9.68 30.80 6.15
C TRP A 107 -8.17 30.98 6.07
N SER A 108 -7.66 31.90 6.89
CA SER A 108 -6.25 32.22 6.97
C SER A 108 -5.70 31.92 8.37
N VAL A 109 -4.54 31.27 8.37
CA VAL A 109 -3.86 30.78 9.57
C VAL A 109 -2.44 31.34 9.60
N SER A 110 -2.03 31.81 10.76
CA SER A 110 -0.64 32.18 11.05
C SER A 110 0.21 30.92 11.25
N SER A 111 1.48 30.97 10.84
CA SER A 111 2.47 29.91 11.06
C SER A 111 2.73 29.64 12.55
N TYR A 112 2.32 30.56 13.42
CA TYR A 112 2.41 30.43 14.87
C TYR A 112 1.19 29.77 15.52
N GLY A 113 0.20 29.33 14.72
CA GLY A 113 -0.97 28.62 15.23
C GLY A 113 -2.15 29.51 15.64
N GLU A 114 -2.27 30.69 15.06
CA GLU A 114 -3.40 31.60 15.27
C GLU A 114 -4.30 31.67 14.02
N MET A 115 -5.61 31.64 14.22
CA MET A 115 -6.59 31.88 13.15
C MET A 115 -6.74 33.40 12.95
N LEU A 116 -6.39 33.91 11.77
CA LEU A 116 -6.48 35.34 11.46
C LEU A 116 -7.90 35.75 11.11
N TRP A 117 -8.54 34.99 10.23
CA TRP A 117 -9.94 35.19 9.82
C TRP A 117 -10.47 33.93 9.12
N SER A 118 -11.79 33.78 9.12
CA SER A 118 -12.50 32.69 8.45
C SER A 118 -13.81 33.18 7.84
N ILE A 119 -14.10 32.80 6.61
CA ILE A 119 -15.28 33.22 5.85
C ILE A 119 -15.92 32.00 5.22
N THR A 120 -17.24 31.91 5.40
CA THR A 120 -18.07 30.92 4.71
C THR A 120 -18.37 31.39 3.29
N LEU A 121 -17.99 30.60 2.30
CA LEU A 121 -18.32 30.86 0.91
C LEU A 121 -19.77 30.47 0.63
N PRO A 122 -20.49 31.19 -0.25
CA PRO A 122 -21.85 30.81 -0.60
C PRO A 122 -21.86 29.45 -1.30
N THR A 123 -22.43 28.44 -0.63
CA THR A 123 -22.57 27.08 -1.16
C THR A 123 -23.63 27.05 -2.26
N LYS A 124 -23.26 27.39 -3.49
CA LYS A 124 -24.05 27.01 -4.66
C LYS A 124 -23.61 25.61 -5.06
N SER A 125 -24.57 24.68 -5.16
CA SER A 125 -24.36 23.29 -5.61
C SER A 125 -23.79 23.17 -7.04
N THR A 126 -23.59 24.29 -7.74
CA THR A 126 -23.18 24.41 -9.14
C THR A 126 -21.72 24.85 -9.33
N LEU A 127 -21.01 25.23 -8.26
CA LEU A 127 -19.62 25.66 -8.37
C LEU A 127 -18.70 24.44 -8.50
N LYS A 128 -18.07 24.29 -9.67
CA LYS A 128 -17.03 23.28 -9.93
C LYS A 128 -15.66 23.97 -9.98
N ASN A 129 -14.60 23.25 -9.58
CA ASN A 129 -13.21 23.69 -9.67
C ASN A 129 -12.94 25.07 -9.05
N LEU A 130 -13.13 25.15 -7.73
CA LEU A 130 -12.63 26.25 -6.92
C LEU A 130 -11.11 26.37 -7.10
N PHE A 131 -10.56 27.57 -6.96
CA PHE A 131 -9.12 27.75 -6.86
C PHE A 131 -8.76 28.95 -6.01
N LEU A 132 -7.60 28.86 -5.39
CA LEU A 132 -7.01 29.86 -4.52
C LEU A 132 -5.75 30.43 -5.18
N LEU A 133 -5.54 31.73 -5.06
CA LEU A 133 -4.27 32.42 -5.33
C LEU A 133 -4.02 33.49 -4.25
N SER A 134 -2.78 33.93 -4.10
CA SER A 134 -2.40 34.99 -3.16
C SER A 134 -1.53 36.03 -3.86
N THR A 135 -1.95 37.30 -3.82
CA THR A 135 -1.19 38.47 -4.33
C THR A 135 -0.58 39.24 -3.16
N SER A 136 -0.04 40.46 -3.33
CA SER A 136 0.51 41.23 -2.21
C SER A 136 -0.56 41.65 -1.21
N GLN A 137 -1.70 42.13 -1.71
CA GLN A 137 -2.77 42.74 -0.93
C GLN A 137 -4.03 41.85 -0.78
N HIS A 138 -4.23 40.88 -1.69
CA HIS A 138 -5.48 40.13 -1.79
C HIS A 138 -5.26 38.60 -1.81
N VAL A 139 -6.27 37.87 -1.37
CA VAL A 139 -6.48 36.45 -1.61
C VAL A 139 -7.55 36.32 -2.69
N ILE A 140 -7.23 35.61 -3.77
CA ILE A 140 -8.14 35.46 -4.90
C ILE A 140 -8.76 34.07 -4.82
N VAL A 141 -10.09 34.01 -4.81
CA VAL A 141 -10.83 32.77 -5.01
C VAL A 141 -11.52 32.84 -6.34
N GLY A 142 -11.24 31.88 -7.22
CA GLY A 142 -12.05 31.69 -8.41
C GLY A 142 -12.89 30.44 -8.34
N SER A 143 -13.99 30.47 -9.07
CA SER A 143 -14.96 29.39 -9.16
C SER A 143 -15.52 29.34 -10.57
N ILE A 144 -15.72 28.14 -11.09
CA ILE A 144 -16.30 27.93 -12.41
C ILE A 144 -17.74 27.45 -12.23
N ASP A 145 -18.71 28.25 -12.69
CA ASP A 145 -20.11 27.84 -12.69
C ASP A 145 -20.42 27.09 -13.99
N SER A 146 -20.67 25.79 -13.88
CA SER A 146 -20.92 24.92 -15.04
C SER A 146 -22.26 25.17 -15.73
N ASN A 147 -23.24 25.77 -15.04
CA ASN A 147 -24.55 26.02 -15.64
C ASN A 147 -24.58 27.31 -16.46
N ILE A 148 -23.79 28.30 -16.02
CA ILE A 148 -23.74 29.63 -16.64
C ILE A 148 -22.54 29.74 -17.59
N ASN A 149 -21.64 28.75 -17.60
CA ASN A 149 -20.40 28.79 -18.37
C ASN A 149 -19.66 30.10 -18.10
N GLN A 150 -19.46 30.42 -16.82
CA GLN A 150 -18.77 31.63 -16.39
C GLN A 150 -17.70 31.32 -15.35
N LEU A 151 -16.53 31.93 -15.55
CA LEU A 151 -15.45 31.98 -14.58
C LEU A 151 -15.67 33.19 -13.69
N GLN A 152 -15.99 32.96 -12.42
CA GLN A 152 -16.12 34.02 -11.42
C GLN A 152 -14.82 34.09 -10.60
N ILE A 153 -14.26 35.29 -10.46
CA ILE A 153 -13.04 35.55 -9.70
C ILE A 153 -13.36 36.62 -8.65
N THR A 154 -13.12 36.29 -7.39
CA THR A 154 -13.40 37.15 -6.24
C THR A 154 -12.11 37.44 -5.47
N TYR A 155 -11.86 38.72 -5.20
CA TYR A 155 -10.72 39.20 -4.43
C TYR A 155 -11.17 39.48 -3.00
N TYR A 156 -10.49 38.87 -2.04
CA TYR A 156 -10.67 39.08 -0.62
C TYR A 156 -9.45 39.81 -0.05
N SER A 157 -9.68 40.81 0.79
CA SER A 157 -8.61 41.54 1.49
C SER A 157 -7.88 40.60 2.45
N LYS A 158 -6.55 40.64 2.46
CA LYS A 158 -5.75 39.81 3.39
C LYS A 158 -5.92 40.18 4.86
N GLN A 159 -6.22 41.46 5.15
CA GLN A 159 -6.22 41.97 6.53
C GLN A 159 -7.43 41.47 7.32
N ASN A 160 -8.60 41.42 6.70
CA ASN A 160 -9.87 41.14 7.36
C ASN A 160 -10.73 40.11 6.61
N GLY A 161 -10.23 39.58 5.50
CA GLY A 161 -10.97 38.68 4.62
C GLY A 161 -12.12 39.36 3.87
N ALA A 162 -12.36 40.67 4.01
CA ALA A 162 -13.52 41.31 3.37
C ALA A 162 -13.45 41.21 1.85
N GLN A 163 -14.58 40.94 1.19
CA GLN A 163 -14.66 40.90 -0.26
C GLN A 163 -14.41 42.29 -0.84
N SER A 164 -13.33 42.45 -1.61
CA SER A 164 -12.93 43.71 -2.24
C SER A 164 -13.57 43.89 -3.61
N PHE A 165 -13.50 42.86 -4.47
CA PHE A 165 -13.93 42.94 -5.88
C PHE A 165 -14.36 41.56 -6.40
N SER A 166 -15.30 41.50 -7.33
CA SER A 166 -15.69 40.27 -8.04
C SER A 166 -15.86 40.56 -9.52
N SER A 167 -15.26 39.73 -10.36
CA SER A 167 -15.40 39.75 -11.82
C SER A 167 -15.95 38.42 -12.31
N SER A 168 -16.70 38.43 -13.41
CA SER A 168 -17.23 37.24 -14.08
C SER A 168 -16.97 37.33 -15.58
N MET A 169 -16.42 36.28 -16.17
CA MET A 169 -16.16 36.21 -17.62
C MET A 169 -16.79 34.96 -18.24
N PRO A 170 -17.19 35.02 -19.52
CA PRO A 170 -17.63 33.84 -20.26
C PRO A 170 -16.52 32.79 -20.29
N TRP A 171 -16.89 31.55 -20.03
CA TRP A 171 -16.01 30.40 -19.93
C TRP A 171 -16.49 29.34 -20.93
N SER A 172 -15.65 28.98 -21.89
CA SER A 172 -16.03 28.11 -23.01
C SER A 172 -15.75 26.62 -22.78
N PHE A 173 -15.07 26.23 -21.70
CA PHE A 173 -14.71 24.83 -21.45
C PHE A 173 -15.81 24.08 -20.70
N ASN A 174 -16.26 22.97 -21.28
CA ASN A 174 -17.17 22.05 -20.61
C ASN A 174 -16.40 21.11 -19.66
N PHE A 175 -16.73 21.11 -18.37
CA PHE A 175 -16.16 20.25 -17.32
C PHE A 175 -17.00 19.00 -17.03
N ASP A 176 -17.89 18.58 -17.93
CA ASP A 176 -18.70 17.38 -17.75
C ASP A 176 -17.88 16.07 -17.79
N ASP A 177 -16.69 16.09 -18.40
CA ASP A 177 -15.79 14.95 -18.42
C ASP A 177 -14.88 14.96 -17.17
N SER A 178 -14.90 13.87 -16.41
CA SER A 178 -14.12 13.66 -15.16
C SER A 178 -12.60 13.82 -15.31
N ARG A 179 -12.12 13.91 -16.55
CA ARG A 179 -10.71 14.08 -16.93
C ARG A 179 -10.26 15.54 -16.98
N ASN A 180 -11.18 16.49 -17.01
CA ASN A 180 -10.84 17.91 -17.05
C ASN A 180 -10.46 18.40 -15.65
N LYS A 181 -9.14 18.53 -15.42
CA LYS A 181 -8.57 19.00 -14.15
C LYS A 181 -7.89 20.35 -14.36
N CYS A 182 -8.16 21.28 -13.44
CA CYS A 182 -7.40 22.51 -13.32
C CYS A 182 -6.40 22.38 -12.18
N ILE A 183 -5.15 22.67 -12.48
CA ILE A 183 -4.07 22.74 -11.51
C ILE A 183 -3.72 24.20 -11.32
N THR A 184 -3.63 24.59 -10.07
CA THR A 184 -3.45 25.97 -9.66
C THR A 184 -2.07 26.11 -9.08
N THR A 185 -1.26 26.83 -9.83
CA THR A 185 0.02 27.31 -9.36
C THR A 185 -0.20 28.70 -8.78
N ASN A 186 0.78 29.17 -8.04
CA ASN A 186 0.95 30.47 -7.49
C ASN A 186 0.51 31.59 -8.47
N ASN A 187 0.89 31.53 -9.73
CA ASN A 187 0.60 32.61 -10.69
C ASN A 187 -0.21 32.17 -11.92
N LEU A 188 -0.36 30.86 -12.13
CA LEU A 188 -0.93 30.29 -13.34
C LEU A 188 -2.00 29.29 -12.96
N ILE A 189 -3.10 29.30 -13.69
CA ILE A 189 -4.09 28.23 -13.63
C ILE A 189 -3.97 27.47 -14.93
N VAL A 190 -3.66 26.19 -14.85
CA VAL A 190 -3.52 25.32 -16.01
C VAL A 190 -4.64 24.31 -15.99
N CYS A 191 -5.59 24.48 -16.90
CA CYS A 191 -6.70 23.57 -17.11
C CYS A 191 -6.41 22.67 -18.31
N SER A 192 -6.49 21.35 -18.11
CA SER A 192 -6.34 20.38 -19.19
C SER A 192 -7.71 19.95 -19.72
N ASN A 193 -7.88 19.97 -21.04
CA ASN A 193 -9.05 19.43 -21.73
C ASN A 193 -8.60 18.59 -22.93
N ASN A 194 -8.71 17.26 -22.84
CA ASN A 194 -8.30 16.31 -23.87
C ASN A 194 -6.89 16.56 -24.41
N ASN A 195 -6.73 17.39 -25.46
CA ASN A 195 -5.45 17.68 -26.11
C ASN A 195 -5.04 19.17 -25.99
N GLU A 196 -5.78 19.98 -25.23
CA GLU A 196 -5.54 21.41 -25.09
C GLU A 196 -5.33 21.77 -23.61
N LEU A 197 -4.29 22.56 -23.35
CA LEU A 197 -4.00 23.15 -22.05
C LEU A 197 -4.33 24.63 -22.13
N SER A 198 -5.29 25.07 -21.33
CA SER A 198 -5.60 26.48 -21.16
C SER A 198 -4.90 27.01 -19.94
N ILE A 199 -4.04 28.00 -20.17
CA ILE A 199 -3.26 28.68 -19.16
C ILE A 199 -3.92 30.02 -18.94
N ILE A 200 -4.45 30.21 -17.74
CA ILE A 200 -5.11 31.44 -17.31
C ILE A 200 -4.14 32.15 -16.39
N THR A 201 -3.76 33.36 -16.78
CA THR A 201 -3.00 34.25 -15.90
C THR A 201 -3.95 35.26 -15.29
N ILE A 202 -4.03 35.25 -13.96
CA ILE A 202 -4.84 36.22 -13.23
C ILE A 202 -3.94 37.41 -12.87
N PRO A 203 -4.34 38.65 -13.25
CA PRO A 203 -3.58 39.84 -12.92
C PRO A 203 -3.45 40.01 -11.40
N THR A 204 -2.24 40.39 -10.96
CA THR A 204 -1.90 40.49 -9.54
C THR A 204 -2.32 41.82 -8.90
N THR A 205 -2.72 42.79 -9.73
CA THR A 205 -3.03 44.18 -9.40
C THR A 205 -4.46 44.50 -9.86
N MET A 206 -5.21 45.25 -9.04
CA MET A 206 -6.63 45.58 -9.31
C MET A 206 -6.82 46.43 -10.59
N ASP A 207 -5.76 47.12 -11.04
CA ASP A 207 -5.82 48.03 -12.19
C ASP A 207 -5.68 47.31 -13.55
N ASP A 208 -5.16 46.08 -13.55
CA ASP A 208 -5.09 45.25 -14.76
C ASP A 208 -6.33 44.36 -14.82
N THR A 209 -7.35 44.76 -15.59
CA THR A 209 -8.60 44.01 -15.72
C THR A 209 -8.54 42.87 -16.73
N ASN A 210 -7.44 42.74 -17.47
CA ASN A 210 -7.32 41.79 -18.57
C ASN A 210 -6.74 40.46 -18.07
N ILE A 211 -7.63 39.49 -17.82
CA ILE A 211 -7.24 38.09 -17.64
C ILE A 211 -6.76 37.56 -18.98
N ILE A 212 -5.51 37.10 -19.03
CA ILE A 212 -4.90 36.56 -20.25
C ILE A 212 -5.09 35.05 -20.25
N THR A 213 -5.76 34.54 -21.28
CA THR A 213 -5.86 33.11 -21.56
C THR A 213 -4.99 32.75 -22.74
N SER A 214 -4.01 31.89 -22.54
CA SER A 214 -3.23 31.28 -23.62
C SER A 214 -3.57 29.79 -23.70
N ASN A 215 -3.69 29.29 -24.93
CA ASN A 215 -3.96 27.88 -25.17
C ASN A 215 -2.74 27.21 -25.79
N LEU A 216 -2.39 26.06 -25.26
CA LEU A 216 -1.32 25.19 -25.74
C LEU A 216 -1.94 23.88 -26.24
N LYS A 217 -1.77 23.59 -27.53
CA LYS A 217 -2.18 22.30 -28.11
C LYS A 217 -1.06 21.28 -27.95
N VAL A 218 -1.39 20.14 -27.36
CA VAL A 218 -0.51 19.00 -27.14
C VAL A 218 -0.84 17.94 -28.21
N PRO A 219 0.15 17.18 -28.73
CA PRO A 219 -0.07 16.22 -29.82
C PRO A 219 -1.08 15.12 -29.49
N ASN A 220 -1.08 14.62 -28.25
CA ASN A 220 -1.95 13.52 -27.82
C ASN A 220 -2.83 13.91 -26.63
N LYS A 221 -3.79 13.04 -26.31
CA LYS A 221 -4.66 13.17 -25.15
C LYS A 221 -3.86 13.17 -23.85
N ILE A 222 -4.19 14.10 -22.97
CA ILE A 222 -3.57 14.32 -21.67
C ILE A 222 -4.21 13.37 -20.66
N GLU A 223 -3.38 12.53 -20.03
CA GLU A 223 -3.78 11.64 -18.94
C GLU A 223 -3.61 12.33 -17.57
N GLN A 224 -2.47 13.01 -17.37
CA GLN A 224 -2.13 13.62 -16.09
C GLN A 224 -1.23 14.85 -16.27
N VAL A 225 -1.46 15.88 -15.45
CA VAL A 225 -0.57 17.05 -15.32
C VAL A 225 -0.04 17.10 -13.88
N ARG A 226 1.25 17.41 -13.70
CA ARG A 226 1.90 17.52 -12.39
C ARG A 226 2.84 18.72 -12.36
N VAL A 227 2.78 19.49 -11.28
CA VAL A 227 3.72 20.60 -11.02
C VAL A 227 5.03 20.01 -10.48
N LEU A 228 6.13 20.26 -11.17
CA LEU A 228 7.47 19.82 -10.73
C LEU A 228 8.19 20.91 -9.94
N TYR A 229 8.04 22.16 -10.39
CA TYR A 229 8.64 23.32 -9.75
C TYR A 229 7.77 24.55 -9.95
N GLU A 230 7.82 25.44 -8.96
CA GLU A 230 7.02 26.65 -8.92
C GLU A 230 7.81 27.78 -8.27
N SER A 231 7.90 28.91 -8.96
CA SER A 231 8.45 30.16 -8.47
C SER A 231 7.66 31.35 -9.02
N ASN A 232 8.05 32.57 -8.66
CA ASN A 232 7.34 33.77 -9.11
C ASN A 232 7.50 34.02 -10.62
N THR A 233 8.64 33.66 -11.18
CA THR A 233 8.98 33.95 -12.58
C THR A 233 9.01 32.70 -13.45
N ASN A 234 9.12 31.52 -12.84
CA ASN A 234 9.28 30.27 -13.58
C ASN A 234 8.44 29.14 -12.94
N THR A 235 7.66 28.44 -13.75
CA THR A 235 6.89 27.26 -13.37
C THR A 235 7.20 26.12 -14.32
N ILE A 236 7.44 24.91 -13.80
CA ILE A 236 7.74 23.72 -14.60
C ILE A 236 6.67 22.67 -14.38
N LEU A 237 6.06 22.23 -15.47
CA LEU A 237 5.00 21.23 -15.47
C LEU A 237 5.43 19.99 -16.25
N SER A 238 5.14 18.81 -15.72
CA SER A 238 5.18 17.56 -16.47
C SER A 238 3.76 17.18 -16.91
N ILE A 239 3.60 16.88 -18.19
CA ILE A 239 2.35 16.45 -18.80
C ILE A 239 2.55 15.03 -19.34
N LYS A 240 1.79 14.09 -18.78
CA LYS A 240 1.73 12.70 -19.23
C LYS A 240 0.57 12.52 -20.20
N MET A 241 0.86 11.90 -21.33
CA MET A 241 -0.09 11.63 -22.40
C MET A 241 -0.53 10.15 -22.38
N GLU A 242 -1.68 9.84 -22.99
CA GLU A 242 -2.24 8.47 -23.05
C GLU A 242 -1.31 7.45 -23.74
N ASN A 243 -0.41 7.90 -24.62
CA ASN A 243 0.62 7.04 -25.24
C ASN A 243 1.81 6.75 -24.31
N LEU A 244 1.70 7.08 -23.01
CA LEU A 244 2.74 6.95 -21.97
C LEU A 244 3.97 7.85 -22.18
N GLU A 245 3.92 8.75 -23.15
CA GLU A 245 4.96 9.76 -23.31
C GLU A 245 4.73 10.91 -22.31
N THR A 246 5.82 11.39 -21.74
CA THR A 246 5.79 12.52 -20.81
C THR A 246 6.59 13.67 -21.41
N LYS A 247 6.01 14.86 -21.39
CA LYS A 247 6.65 16.10 -21.85
C LYS A 247 6.72 17.10 -20.71
N ILE A 248 7.78 17.91 -20.70
CA ILE A 248 8.00 18.92 -19.68
C ILE A 248 7.98 20.28 -20.35
N TYR A 249 7.19 21.19 -19.77
CA TYR A 249 7.07 22.55 -20.24
C TYR A 249 7.53 23.50 -19.14
N GLN A 250 8.39 24.43 -19.53
CA GLN A 250 8.83 25.53 -18.70
C GLN A 250 8.02 26.78 -19.08
N PHE A 251 7.40 27.40 -18.08
CA PHE A 251 6.65 28.64 -18.21
C PHE A 251 7.44 29.75 -17.52
N ASN A 252 7.94 30.71 -18.29
CA ASN A 252 8.66 31.87 -17.79
C ASN A 252 7.79 33.13 -17.95
N LYS A 253 7.74 33.96 -16.91
CA LYS A 253 7.06 35.26 -16.96
C LYS A 253 7.94 36.25 -17.72
N LYS A 254 7.40 36.92 -18.74
CA LYS A 254 8.10 38.01 -19.43
C LYS A 254 8.35 39.16 -18.46
N GLU A 255 9.53 39.78 -18.55
CA GLU A 255 9.83 40.97 -17.77
C GLU A 255 8.82 42.08 -18.08
N SER A 256 8.32 42.77 -17.04
CA SER A 256 7.38 43.90 -17.14
C SER A 256 5.98 43.65 -17.73
N THR A 257 5.59 42.41 -18.05
CA THR A 257 4.23 42.09 -18.51
C THR A 257 3.54 41.01 -17.67
N THR A 258 2.23 40.84 -17.87
CA THR A 258 1.43 39.72 -17.33
C THR A 258 1.45 38.49 -18.24
N GLU A 259 2.21 38.52 -19.34
CA GLU A 259 2.33 37.42 -20.27
C GLU A 259 3.37 36.37 -19.82
N TRP A 260 3.09 35.13 -20.17
CA TRP A 260 3.99 33.99 -19.93
C TRP A 260 4.43 33.40 -21.25
N GLU A 261 5.73 33.18 -21.39
CA GLU A 261 6.32 32.38 -22.46
C GLU A 261 6.42 30.94 -22.01
N PHE A 262 6.21 30.02 -22.95
CA PHE A 262 6.35 28.60 -22.69
C PHE A 262 7.33 27.98 -23.66
N HIS A 263 8.17 27.08 -23.15
CA HIS A 263 9.12 26.30 -23.92
C HIS A 263 8.99 24.83 -23.56
N GLU A 264 8.94 23.97 -24.57
CA GLU A 264 9.05 22.52 -24.39
C GLU A 264 10.53 22.18 -24.13
N LEU A 265 10.81 21.52 -23.00
CA LEU A 265 12.14 21.02 -22.69
C LEU A 265 12.33 19.67 -23.37
N ASN A 266 13.39 19.53 -24.17
CA ASN A 266 13.73 18.28 -24.85
C ASN A 266 14.41 17.29 -23.90
N ILE A 267 13.60 16.44 -23.28
CA ILE A 267 13.99 15.41 -22.30
C ILE A 267 14.66 14.24 -23.03
N GLN A 268 15.61 13.56 -22.37
CA GLN A 268 16.20 12.34 -22.93
C GLN A 268 15.24 11.14 -22.86
N ILE A 269 14.53 11.00 -21.74
CA ILE A 269 13.49 9.99 -21.59
C ILE A 269 12.19 10.51 -22.20
N LYS A 270 11.79 9.93 -23.34
CA LYS A 270 10.47 10.21 -23.95
C LYS A 270 9.33 9.34 -23.40
N SER A 271 9.66 8.31 -22.62
CA SER A 271 8.69 7.33 -22.09
C SER A 271 8.22 7.69 -20.67
N ASN A 272 7.61 6.73 -19.96
CA ASN A 272 6.96 6.83 -18.66
C ASN A 272 7.96 7.08 -17.49
N GLY A 273 8.81 8.11 -17.62
CA GLY A 273 9.80 8.52 -16.63
C GLY A 273 9.18 9.36 -15.50
N PHE A 274 9.86 9.36 -14.34
CA PHE A 274 9.52 10.22 -13.21
C PHE A 274 10.49 11.39 -13.15
N TYR A 275 9.97 12.57 -12.80
CA TYR A 275 10.75 13.80 -12.82
C TYR A 275 10.67 14.49 -11.46
N SER A 276 11.80 15.06 -11.04
CA SER A 276 11.89 15.97 -9.90
C SER A 276 12.79 17.14 -10.29
N VAL A 277 12.44 18.35 -9.87
CA VAL A 277 13.25 19.54 -10.10
C VAL A 277 13.75 20.07 -8.77
N ILE A 278 15.00 20.52 -8.74
CA ILE A 278 15.56 21.27 -7.62
C ILE A 278 16.11 22.61 -8.10
N THR A 279 16.00 23.62 -7.24
CA THR A 279 16.62 24.92 -7.43
C THR A 279 17.49 25.24 -6.23
N GLU A 280 18.78 25.39 -6.45
CA GLU A 280 19.71 25.78 -5.41
C GLU A 280 19.94 27.29 -5.47
N LYS A 281 19.88 27.98 -4.32
CA LYS A 281 20.12 29.44 -4.27
C LYS A 281 21.58 29.81 -4.59
N ASN A 282 22.51 28.86 -4.48
CA ASN A 282 23.96 29.09 -4.58
C ASN A 282 24.55 28.64 -5.93
N LEU A 283 23.85 27.81 -6.69
CA LEU A 283 24.22 27.45 -8.06
C LEU A 283 23.28 28.21 -9.00
N ALA A 284 23.85 28.94 -9.95
CA ALA A 284 23.10 29.82 -10.86
C ALA A 284 22.18 29.08 -11.87
N GLY A 285 21.78 27.83 -11.59
CA GLY A 285 20.98 27.01 -12.49
C GLY A 285 20.01 26.09 -11.76
N GLN A 286 18.83 25.89 -12.36
CA GLN A 286 17.88 24.87 -11.92
C GLN A 286 18.33 23.51 -12.45
N GLN A 287 18.20 22.45 -11.66
CA GLN A 287 18.52 21.09 -12.10
C GLN A 287 17.26 20.25 -12.17
N ILE A 288 17.09 19.50 -13.25
CA ILE A 288 16.07 18.48 -13.38
C ILE A 288 16.70 17.10 -13.28
N LEU A 289 16.04 16.24 -12.54
CA LEU A 289 16.37 14.85 -12.41
C LEU A 289 15.26 14.01 -13.04
N GLU A 290 15.64 13.25 -14.05
CA GLU A 290 14.81 12.26 -14.71
C GLU A 290 15.18 10.87 -14.15
N ALA A 291 14.19 10.07 -13.78
CA ALA A 291 14.41 8.72 -13.28
C ALA A 291 13.57 7.71 -14.06
N LEU A 292 14.21 6.60 -14.43
CA LEU A 292 13.57 5.47 -15.09
C LEU A 292 13.91 4.19 -14.33
N ALA A 293 12.87 3.47 -13.92
CA ALA A 293 13.01 2.11 -13.41
C ALA A 293 12.84 1.11 -14.55
N ASN A 294 13.80 0.20 -14.67
CA ASN A 294 13.71 -0.94 -15.57
C ASN A 294 14.06 -2.21 -14.79
N GLU A 295 13.03 -2.95 -14.37
CA GLU A 295 13.13 -4.17 -13.55
C GLU A 295 14.03 -3.99 -12.31
N GLN A 296 15.31 -4.37 -12.42
CA GLN A 296 16.31 -4.32 -11.36
C GLN A 296 17.33 -3.19 -11.53
N LYS A 297 17.08 -2.21 -12.41
CA LYS A 297 17.99 -1.09 -12.64
C LYS A 297 17.25 0.24 -12.57
N LEU A 298 17.77 1.16 -11.77
CA LEU A 298 17.34 2.57 -11.78
C LEU A 298 18.36 3.39 -12.54
N ASN A 299 17.90 4.11 -13.55
CA ASN A 299 18.69 5.08 -14.29
C ASN A 299 18.24 6.49 -13.91
N PHE A 300 19.20 7.36 -13.60
CA PHE A 300 18.99 8.76 -13.30
C PHE A 300 19.70 9.62 -14.34
N TYR A 301 19.04 10.65 -14.82
CA TYR A 301 19.63 11.65 -15.72
C TYR A 301 19.46 13.01 -15.07
N VAL A 302 20.57 13.67 -14.75
CA VAL A 302 20.58 15.00 -14.15
C VAL A 302 20.98 16.00 -15.21
N SER A 303 20.10 16.93 -15.51
CA SER A 303 20.33 17.98 -16.51
C SER A 303 20.15 19.35 -15.89
N ASN A 304 21.01 20.29 -16.27
CA ASN A 304 20.84 21.69 -15.91
C ASN A 304 19.85 22.34 -16.89
N ILE A 305 18.89 23.07 -16.35
CA ILE A 305 17.96 23.89 -17.12
C ILE A 305 18.63 25.24 -17.33
N ASN A 306 19.04 25.49 -18.56
CA ASN A 306 19.36 26.83 -19.04
C ASN A 306 18.12 27.42 -19.71
N GLU A 307 18.11 28.74 -19.99
CA GLU A 307 16.92 29.53 -20.38
C GLU A 307 15.98 28.89 -21.42
N GLN A 308 16.47 28.01 -22.30
CA GLN A 308 15.65 27.30 -23.30
C GLN A 308 16.04 25.84 -23.59
N THR A 309 17.11 25.30 -22.98
CA THR A 309 17.61 23.94 -23.28
C THR A 309 18.16 23.22 -22.06
N LEU A 310 18.05 21.89 -22.09
CA LEU A 310 18.70 21.01 -21.13
C LEU A 310 20.18 20.88 -21.50
N SER A 311 21.06 21.27 -20.59
CA SER A 311 22.52 21.22 -20.75
C SER A 311 23.17 20.34 -19.69
N ASN A 312 24.37 19.82 -19.97
CA ASN A 312 25.17 19.02 -19.05
C ASN A 312 24.45 17.80 -18.44
N THR A 313 23.80 16.98 -19.28
CA THR A 313 23.15 15.75 -18.83
C THR A 313 24.17 14.73 -18.32
N ARG A 314 24.15 14.46 -17.02
CA ARG A 314 24.91 13.38 -16.37
C ARG A 314 23.99 12.19 -16.18
N SER A 315 24.44 11.01 -16.59
CA SER A 315 23.71 9.76 -16.36
C SER A 315 24.33 8.99 -15.21
N TYR A 316 23.48 8.47 -14.34
CA TYR A 316 23.84 7.59 -13.25
C TYR A 316 22.97 6.34 -13.34
N SER A 317 23.52 5.19 -12.96
CA SER A 317 22.71 3.98 -12.88
C SER A 317 23.09 3.15 -11.68
N ILE A 318 22.09 2.55 -11.04
CA ILE A 318 22.27 1.67 -9.90
C ILE A 318 21.48 0.39 -10.11
N LEU A 319 22.11 -0.75 -9.77
CA LEU A 319 21.47 -2.04 -9.73
C LEU A 319 20.75 -2.18 -8.38
N LEU A 320 19.46 -2.47 -8.45
CA LEU A 320 18.64 -2.81 -7.30
C LEU A 320 18.92 -4.27 -6.89
N PRO A 321 18.83 -4.59 -5.60
CA PRO A 321 19.03 -5.96 -5.14
C PRO A 321 17.93 -6.91 -5.65
N GLU A 322 16.73 -6.40 -5.89
CA GLU A 322 15.54 -7.17 -6.26
C GLU A 322 14.62 -6.34 -7.16
N ASN A 323 13.62 -6.99 -7.77
CA ASN A 323 12.58 -6.28 -8.51
C ASN A 323 11.60 -5.61 -7.52
N MET A 324 11.67 -4.29 -7.43
CA MET A 324 10.82 -3.47 -6.56
C MET A 324 9.64 -2.83 -7.30
N GLY A 325 9.39 -3.24 -8.55
CA GLY A 325 8.39 -2.65 -9.43
C GLY A 325 8.80 -1.27 -9.95
N GLY A 326 7.80 -0.46 -10.31
CA GLY A 326 8.01 0.90 -10.80
C GLY A 326 8.30 1.92 -9.68
N ILE A 327 8.64 3.14 -10.07
CA ILE A 327 8.71 4.28 -9.14
C ILE A 327 7.28 4.77 -8.86
N GLU A 328 6.95 5.07 -7.61
CA GLU A 328 5.69 5.72 -7.23
C GLU A 328 5.91 7.22 -6.99
N TYR A 329 6.99 7.55 -6.28
CA TYR A 329 7.34 8.93 -5.96
C TYR A 329 8.86 9.13 -5.98
N ILE A 330 9.28 10.31 -6.41
CA ILE A 330 10.67 10.74 -6.40
C ILE A 330 10.78 12.15 -5.85
N ALA A 331 11.81 12.39 -5.05
CA ALA A 331 12.24 13.73 -4.68
C ALA A 331 13.76 13.84 -4.79
N TYR A 332 14.20 15.00 -5.26
CA TYR A 332 15.59 15.33 -5.48
C TYR A 332 15.99 16.52 -4.59
N SER A 333 17.08 16.34 -3.84
CA SER A 333 17.57 17.33 -2.88
C SER A 333 19.09 17.46 -2.97
N ILE A 334 19.62 18.65 -2.67
CA ILE A 334 21.05 18.91 -2.59
C ILE A 334 21.33 19.40 -1.18
N VAL A 335 22.14 18.64 -0.43
CA VAL A 335 22.50 18.94 0.96
C VAL A 335 24.01 19.07 1.04
N LYS A 336 24.52 20.25 1.40
CA LYS A 336 25.97 20.52 1.54
C LYS A 336 26.78 20.05 0.32
N HIS A 337 26.32 20.34 -0.90
CA HIS A 337 26.91 19.91 -2.18
C HIS A 337 26.82 18.40 -2.48
N THR A 338 26.09 17.62 -1.68
CA THR A 338 25.78 16.21 -1.99
C THR A 338 24.40 16.12 -2.63
N GLN A 339 24.33 15.49 -3.79
CA GLN A 339 23.08 15.25 -4.50
C GLN A 339 22.43 13.97 -3.95
N LEU A 340 21.22 14.10 -3.42
CA LEU A 340 20.46 13.02 -2.79
C LEU A 340 19.13 12.83 -3.50
N VAL A 341 18.85 11.59 -3.90
CA VAL A 341 17.59 11.17 -4.50
C VAL A 341 16.88 10.25 -3.53
N THR A 342 15.66 10.63 -3.14
CA THR A 342 14.78 9.77 -2.36
C THR A 342 13.71 9.20 -3.28
N VAL A 343 13.66 7.88 -3.39
CA VAL A 343 12.72 7.16 -4.26
C VAL A 343 11.83 6.28 -3.40
N ARG A 344 10.52 6.36 -3.63
CA ARG A 344 9.55 5.39 -3.13
C ARG A 344 9.14 4.48 -4.28
N MET A 345 9.39 3.20 -4.11
CA MET A 345 9.09 2.16 -5.07
C MET A 345 7.66 1.64 -4.89
N GLN A 346 7.11 1.02 -5.94
CA GLN A 346 5.76 0.46 -5.94
C GLN A 346 5.57 -0.65 -4.91
N ASP A 347 6.62 -1.39 -4.57
CA ASP A 347 6.60 -2.45 -3.56
C ASP A 347 6.56 -1.91 -2.11
N GLY A 348 6.52 -0.59 -1.92
CA GLY A 348 6.53 0.07 -0.62
C GLY A 348 7.93 0.21 0.00
N SER A 349 9.00 0.01 -0.77
CA SER A 349 10.37 0.26 -0.33
C SER A 349 10.76 1.74 -0.51
N LEU A 350 11.48 2.26 0.47
CA LEU A 350 12.06 3.60 0.46
C LEU A 350 13.57 3.51 0.28
N LEU A 351 14.08 4.19 -0.75
CA LEU A 351 15.49 4.21 -1.14
C LEU A 351 16.03 5.63 -1.05
N VAL A 352 17.22 5.79 -0.46
CA VAL A 352 17.98 7.04 -0.51
C VAL A 352 19.30 6.78 -1.23
N ILE A 353 19.50 7.49 -2.33
CA ILE A 353 20.60 7.27 -3.26
C ILE A 353 21.42 8.56 -3.34
N LYS A 354 22.73 8.43 -3.13
CA LYS A 354 23.69 9.50 -3.35
C LYS A 354 24.10 9.50 -4.81
N LEU A 355 24.01 10.65 -5.46
CA LEU A 355 24.64 10.87 -6.76
C LEU A 355 25.97 11.58 -6.51
N ALA A 356 27.06 10.91 -6.89
CA ALA A 356 28.42 11.46 -6.84
C ALA A 356 29.03 11.37 -8.23
N ASP A 357 30.11 12.12 -8.50
CA ASP A 357 30.79 12.08 -9.81
C ASP A 357 31.29 10.67 -10.18
N ASN A 358 31.52 9.80 -9.17
CA ASN A 358 31.98 8.42 -9.35
C ASN A 358 30.83 7.41 -9.58
N GLY A 359 29.56 7.83 -9.55
CA GLY A 359 28.39 6.96 -9.74
C GLY A 359 27.27 7.20 -8.73
N ALA A 360 26.24 6.35 -8.80
CA ALA A 360 25.15 6.31 -7.83
C ALA A 360 25.43 5.27 -6.74
N GLU A 361 25.27 5.66 -5.48
CA GLU A 361 25.46 4.79 -4.31
C GLU A 361 24.17 4.73 -3.48
N LEU A 362 23.70 3.52 -3.18
CA LEU A 362 22.55 3.30 -2.29
C LEU A 362 22.99 3.49 -0.84
N ILE A 363 22.54 4.56 -0.20
CA ILE A 363 22.87 4.87 1.20
C ILE A 363 21.92 4.13 2.15
N LEU A 364 20.62 4.21 1.87
CA LEU A 364 19.58 3.67 2.74
C LEU A 364 18.55 2.89 1.92
N HIS A 365 18.20 1.72 2.42
CA HIS A 365 17.10 0.91 1.95
C HIS A 365 16.24 0.52 3.14
N ARG A 366 14.94 0.82 3.06
CA ARG A 366 13.97 0.53 4.11
C ARG A 366 12.69 -0.02 3.50
N ASP A 367 12.26 -1.17 3.99
CA ASP A 367 10.99 -1.79 3.60
C ASP A 367 9.84 -1.18 4.43
N GLU A 368 9.00 -0.30 3.85
CA GLU A 368 7.82 0.27 4.53
C GLU A 368 6.53 -0.55 4.32
N ALA A 369 6.58 -1.55 3.43
CA ALA A 369 5.47 -2.46 3.14
C ALA A 369 4.96 -3.20 4.40
N LEU A 370 5.84 -3.48 5.36
CA LEU A 370 5.49 -4.13 6.64
C LEU A 370 4.56 -3.29 7.52
N SER A 371 4.29 -2.02 7.18
CA SER A 371 3.32 -1.22 7.91
C SER A 371 1.86 -1.54 7.56
N SER A 372 1.61 -2.24 6.45
CA SER A 372 0.27 -2.64 5.99
C SER A 372 0.19 -4.14 5.77
N ILE A 373 0.23 -4.89 6.87
CA ILE A 373 0.11 -6.34 6.89
C ILE A 373 -1.37 -6.74 6.73
N ILE A 374 -1.64 -7.65 5.80
CA ILE A 374 -2.97 -8.22 5.56
C ILE A 374 -3.12 -9.59 6.19
N SER A 375 -2.15 -10.48 5.93
CA SER A 375 -2.23 -11.89 6.32
C SER A 375 -0.91 -12.35 6.89
N VAL A 376 -1.01 -13.22 7.89
CA VAL A 376 0.14 -13.75 8.64
C VAL A 376 -0.10 -15.22 8.92
N GLU A 377 0.86 -16.06 8.58
CA GLU A 377 0.84 -17.48 8.93
C GLU A 377 2.22 -17.91 9.46
N THR A 378 2.24 -18.80 10.43
CA THR A 378 3.48 -19.31 11.05
C THR A 378 3.80 -20.70 10.52
N PHE A 379 5.03 -20.90 10.08
CA PHE A 379 5.54 -22.19 9.62
C PHE A 379 6.62 -22.68 10.59
N ASP A 380 6.53 -23.96 10.94
CA ASP A 380 7.57 -24.63 11.73
C ASP A 380 8.86 -24.70 10.91
N LEU A 381 10.03 -24.65 11.56
CA LEU A 381 11.32 -24.86 10.91
C LEU A 381 11.57 -26.34 10.58
N SER A 382 12.55 -26.59 9.70
CA SER A 382 12.93 -27.94 9.33
C SER A 382 13.58 -28.68 10.49
N LEU A 383 13.46 -30.01 10.45
CA LEU A 383 14.10 -30.90 11.41
C LEU A 383 15.62 -30.82 11.28
N SER A 384 16.31 -30.98 12.41
CA SER A 384 17.76 -31.13 12.39
C SER A 384 18.16 -32.43 11.69
N LEU A 385 19.37 -32.47 11.09
CA LEU A 385 19.91 -33.69 10.48
C LEU A 385 19.92 -34.90 11.43
N GLY A 386 20.10 -34.68 12.73
CA GLY A 386 20.02 -35.73 13.74
C GLY A 386 18.61 -36.29 13.87
N GLN A 387 17.59 -35.43 13.95
CA GLN A 387 16.18 -35.83 14.01
C GLN A 387 15.71 -36.51 12.71
N MET A 388 16.14 -36.01 11.55
CA MET A 388 15.83 -36.65 10.26
C MET A 388 16.34 -38.10 10.21
N ARG A 389 17.55 -38.36 10.71
CA ARG A 389 18.11 -39.73 10.81
C ARG A 389 17.34 -40.61 11.79
N ILE A 390 16.76 -40.03 12.83
CA ILE A 390 15.90 -40.75 13.79
C ILE A 390 14.58 -41.13 13.12
N GLU A 391 13.95 -40.24 12.37
CA GLU A 391 12.74 -40.59 11.60
C GLU A 391 13.02 -41.68 10.58
N GLU A 392 14.18 -41.61 9.93
CA GLU A 392 14.65 -42.62 9.00
C GLU A 392 14.79 -44.00 9.69
N GLU A 393 15.27 -44.08 10.93
CA GLU A 393 15.45 -45.32 11.71
C GLU A 393 14.19 -46.20 11.75
N PHE A 394 13.01 -45.57 11.84
CA PHE A 394 11.74 -46.28 12.08
C PHE A 394 11.04 -46.76 10.79
N GLY A 395 11.64 -46.58 9.62
CA GLY A 395 11.09 -47.10 8.36
C GLY A 395 11.42 -48.57 8.10
N GLY A 396 10.52 -49.29 7.40
CA GLY A 396 10.79 -50.61 6.80
C GLY A 396 10.08 -51.78 7.47
N THR A 397 10.07 -52.94 6.79
CA THR A 397 9.42 -54.17 7.25
C THR A 397 10.49 -55.24 7.55
N GLY A 398 10.48 -55.79 8.77
CA GLY A 398 11.35 -56.90 9.19
C GLY A 398 12.16 -56.59 10.46
N VAL A 399 12.20 -57.52 11.41
CA VAL A 399 12.86 -57.32 12.72
C VAL A 399 14.38 -57.19 12.58
N PHE A 400 14.99 -58.01 11.72
CA PHE A 400 16.45 -57.96 11.51
C PHE A 400 16.89 -56.69 10.78
N SER A 401 16.12 -56.24 9.77
CA SER A 401 16.41 -54.99 9.05
C SER A 401 16.23 -53.77 9.94
N MET A 402 15.21 -53.75 10.80
CA MET A 402 15.06 -52.71 11.83
C MET A 402 16.25 -52.70 12.80
N PHE A 403 16.69 -53.87 13.28
CA PHE A 403 17.84 -53.97 14.18
C PHE A 403 19.14 -53.48 13.54
N THR A 404 19.46 -53.93 12.33
CA THR A 404 20.69 -53.51 11.63
C THR A 404 20.67 -52.02 11.30
N ARG A 405 19.51 -51.47 10.91
CA ARG A 405 19.33 -50.03 10.69
C ARG A 405 19.51 -49.22 11.97
N ARG A 406 18.94 -49.67 13.10
CA ARG A 406 19.12 -49.03 14.42
C ARG A 406 20.57 -49.04 14.88
N VAL A 407 21.26 -50.18 14.77
CA VAL A 407 22.68 -50.25 15.18
C VAL A 407 23.56 -49.36 14.29
N SER A 408 23.32 -49.35 12.97
CA SER A 408 24.07 -48.51 12.02
C SER A 408 23.86 -47.01 12.27
N THR A 409 22.60 -46.58 12.48
CA THR A 409 22.26 -45.18 12.76
C THR A 409 22.83 -44.71 14.10
N GLN A 410 22.73 -45.52 15.16
CA GLN A 410 23.31 -45.20 16.47
C GLN A 410 24.85 -45.14 16.42
N LEU A 411 25.50 -46.04 15.67
CA LEU A 411 26.96 -45.98 15.48
C LEU A 411 27.36 -44.71 14.72
N SER A 412 26.62 -44.33 13.68
CA SER A 412 26.85 -43.07 12.94
C SER A 412 26.68 -41.83 13.83
N GLN A 413 25.67 -41.82 14.70
CA GLN A 413 25.47 -40.76 15.70
C GLN A 413 26.62 -40.71 16.70
N LEU A 414 27.10 -41.86 17.19
CA LEU A 414 28.22 -41.95 18.11
C LEU A 414 29.52 -41.44 17.47
N VAL A 415 29.81 -41.82 16.22
CA VAL A 415 30.94 -41.28 15.45
C VAL A 415 30.79 -39.75 15.30
N SER A 416 29.60 -39.26 14.96
CA SER A 416 29.33 -37.82 14.82
C SER A 416 29.53 -37.06 16.15
N PHE A 417 29.16 -37.68 17.29
CA PHE A 417 29.40 -37.13 18.62
C PHE A 417 30.89 -37.02 18.92
N PHE A 418 31.68 -38.07 18.66
CA PHE A 418 33.13 -38.04 18.87
C PHE A 418 33.83 -37.00 17.98
N LEU A 419 33.41 -36.85 16.72
CA LEU A 419 33.93 -35.80 15.83
C LEU A 419 33.61 -34.40 16.36
N ARG A 420 32.36 -34.14 16.75
CA ARG A 420 31.97 -32.85 17.34
C ARG A 420 32.72 -32.54 18.63
N LEU A 421 32.93 -33.55 19.47
CA LEU A 421 33.67 -33.43 20.71
C LEU A 421 35.14 -33.10 20.43
N MET A 422 35.77 -33.77 19.45
CA MET A 422 37.13 -33.47 19.01
C MET A 422 37.25 -32.06 18.42
N ASP A 423 36.30 -31.62 17.59
CA ASP A 423 36.26 -30.26 17.04
C ASP A 423 36.14 -29.20 18.13
N LEU A 424 35.38 -29.48 19.19
CA LEU A 424 35.21 -28.57 20.33
C LEU A 424 36.50 -28.44 21.14
N PHE A 425 37.32 -29.49 21.21
CA PHE A 425 38.64 -29.47 21.84
C PHE A 425 39.74 -28.85 20.97
N THR A 426 39.68 -28.98 19.64
CA THR A 426 40.72 -28.49 18.72
C THR A 426 40.47 -27.07 18.20
N HIS A 427 39.21 -26.64 18.09
CA HIS A 427 38.81 -25.36 17.49
C HIS A 427 37.98 -24.51 18.47
N GLY A 428 38.64 -24.04 19.52
CA GLY A 428 38.06 -23.09 20.49
C GLY A 428 37.63 -21.76 19.83
N ASN A 429 36.41 -21.32 20.16
CA ASN A 429 35.76 -20.03 19.90
C ASN A 429 35.65 -19.47 18.47
N ARG A 430 36.40 -19.93 17.47
CA ARG A 430 36.38 -19.32 16.12
C ARG A 430 35.13 -19.63 15.28
N ASN A 431 34.40 -20.70 15.57
CA ASN A 431 33.24 -21.14 14.77
C ASN A 431 31.86 -20.91 15.43
N ARG A 432 31.77 -20.22 16.57
CA ARG A 432 30.48 -20.01 17.27
C ARG A 432 29.46 -19.24 16.43
N ALA A 433 29.88 -18.16 15.76
CA ALA A 433 28.97 -17.34 14.95
C ALA A 433 28.41 -18.07 13.71
N TYR A 434 29.20 -18.99 13.11
CA TYR A 434 28.75 -19.81 11.98
C TYR A 434 27.76 -20.88 12.43
N MET A 435 28.02 -21.51 13.58
CA MET A 435 27.12 -22.49 14.18
C MET A 435 25.81 -21.87 14.67
N ASP A 436 25.84 -20.65 15.22
CA ASP A 436 24.63 -19.92 15.65
C ASP A 436 23.71 -19.56 14.47
N LYS A 437 24.29 -19.18 13.31
CA LYS A 437 23.49 -18.84 12.12
C LYS A 437 22.81 -20.07 11.51
N GLN A 438 23.46 -21.23 11.54
CA GLN A 438 22.84 -22.50 11.10
C GLN A 438 21.84 -23.03 12.13
N ALA A 439 22.11 -22.87 13.43
CA ALA A 439 21.18 -23.25 14.49
C ALA A 439 19.89 -22.41 14.45
N ALA A 440 19.97 -21.12 14.08
CA ALA A 440 18.81 -20.24 13.97
C ALA A 440 17.82 -20.65 12.85
N THR A 441 18.25 -21.46 11.87
CA THR A 441 17.41 -21.96 10.76
C THR A 441 16.86 -23.36 10.98
N ILE A 442 17.13 -23.96 12.13
CA ILE A 442 16.69 -25.31 12.49
C ILE A 442 15.66 -25.22 13.61
N ARG A 443 14.70 -26.14 13.61
CA ARG A 443 13.71 -26.27 14.68
C ARG A 443 14.38 -26.50 16.04
N ASP A 444 14.01 -25.68 17.02
CA ASP A 444 14.40 -25.85 18.41
C ASP A 444 13.58 -26.95 19.09
N GLU A 445 14.04 -27.42 20.25
CA GLU A 445 13.40 -28.51 20.99
C GLU A 445 11.94 -28.18 21.37
N PHE A 446 11.66 -26.93 21.70
CA PHE A 446 10.33 -26.45 22.09
C PHE A 446 9.50 -25.91 20.91
N ASN A 447 10.04 -25.90 19.69
CA ASN A 447 9.40 -25.36 18.48
C ASN A 447 8.92 -23.89 18.65
N LEU A 448 9.68 -23.07 19.37
CA LEU A 448 9.47 -21.63 19.52
C LEU A 448 10.03 -20.84 18.34
N ASN A 449 11.08 -21.38 17.71
CA ASN A 449 11.69 -20.80 16.53
C ASN A 449 10.91 -21.22 15.29
N LYS A 450 10.26 -20.26 14.66
CA LYS A 450 9.39 -20.44 13.49
C LYS A 450 9.69 -19.38 12.45
N ILE A 451 9.20 -19.61 11.24
CA ILE A 451 9.18 -18.61 10.19
C ILE A 451 7.78 -18.02 10.12
N LEU A 452 7.72 -16.70 10.25
CA LEU A 452 6.53 -15.91 10.05
C LEU A 452 6.46 -15.52 8.57
N ILE A 453 5.42 -15.98 7.89
CA ILE A 453 5.11 -15.57 6.52
C ILE A 453 4.11 -14.43 6.59
N VAL A 454 4.53 -13.26 6.12
CA VAL A 454 3.76 -12.02 6.19
C VAL A 454 3.44 -11.54 4.79
N VAL A 455 2.16 -11.33 4.50
CA VAL A 455 1.68 -10.79 3.22
C VAL A 455 1.19 -9.35 3.44
N THR A 456 1.71 -8.44 2.63
CA THR A 456 1.39 -7.01 2.71
C THR A 456 0.34 -6.59 1.68
N SER A 457 -0.27 -5.43 1.88
CA SER A 457 -1.27 -4.87 0.97
C SER A 457 -0.77 -4.53 -0.43
N VAL A 458 0.53 -4.37 -0.55
CA VAL A 458 1.20 -4.01 -1.81
C VAL A 458 1.50 -5.26 -2.66
N GLY A 459 1.40 -6.47 -2.08
CA GLY A 459 1.77 -7.72 -2.75
C GLY A 459 3.19 -8.19 -2.49
N LYS A 460 3.85 -7.62 -1.47
CA LYS A 460 5.16 -8.09 -1.00
C LYS A 460 4.99 -9.10 0.12
N VAL A 461 5.67 -10.24 0.02
CA VAL A 461 5.67 -11.32 1.00
C VAL A 461 7.04 -11.44 1.64
N PHE A 462 7.06 -11.61 2.96
CA PHE A 462 8.27 -11.71 3.76
C PHE A 462 8.30 -13.01 4.55
N GLY A 463 9.46 -13.66 4.58
CA GLY A 463 9.79 -14.70 5.55
C GLY A 463 10.63 -14.12 6.69
N ILE A 464 10.08 -14.04 7.89
CA ILE A 464 10.73 -13.43 9.05
C ILE A 464 10.97 -14.49 10.13
N LEU A 465 12.18 -14.53 10.69
CA LEU A 465 12.46 -15.41 11.83
C LEU A 465 11.82 -14.86 13.11
N THR A 466 11.10 -15.70 13.86
CA THR A 466 10.52 -15.29 15.15
C THR A 466 11.56 -14.97 16.21
N GLN A 467 12.73 -15.62 16.17
CA GLN A 467 13.79 -15.43 17.18
C GLN A 467 14.48 -14.07 17.09
N SER A 468 14.87 -13.65 15.88
CA SER A 468 15.66 -12.43 15.66
C SER A 468 14.86 -11.27 15.08
N GLY A 469 13.67 -11.53 14.52
CA GLY A 469 12.96 -10.56 13.68
C GLY A 469 13.66 -10.27 12.35
N GLY A 470 14.72 -11.02 12.01
CA GLY A 470 15.44 -10.86 10.76
C GLY A 470 14.63 -11.36 9.56
N ILE A 471 14.66 -10.62 8.46
CA ILE A 471 14.08 -11.02 7.18
C ILE A 471 15.02 -12.06 6.54
N LEU A 472 14.52 -13.27 6.31
CA LEU A 472 15.25 -14.35 5.61
C LEU A 472 15.22 -14.14 4.10
N TRP A 473 14.03 -13.88 3.59
CA TRP A 473 13.75 -13.68 2.19
C TRP A 473 12.53 -12.78 2.05
N LYS A 474 12.41 -12.17 0.87
CA LYS A 474 11.26 -11.37 0.49
C LYS A 474 11.01 -11.54 -0.99
N HIS A 475 9.74 -11.46 -1.38
CA HIS A 475 9.32 -11.64 -2.75
C HIS A 475 8.18 -10.67 -3.06
N TYR A 476 8.27 -9.98 -4.20
CA TYR A 476 7.25 -9.02 -4.65
C TYR A 476 6.46 -9.60 -5.84
N PHE A 477 5.14 -9.63 -5.71
CA PHE A 477 4.23 -10.05 -6.78
C PHE A 477 3.75 -8.84 -7.58
N ASN A 478 4.12 -8.79 -8.86
CA ASN A 478 3.62 -7.76 -9.77
C ASN A 478 2.11 -7.91 -10.00
N ASN A 479 1.42 -6.79 -10.19
CA ASN A 479 -0.03 -6.70 -10.42
C ASN A 479 -0.89 -7.40 -9.33
N PHE A 480 -0.44 -7.38 -8.09
CA PHE A 480 -1.19 -7.93 -6.96
C PHE A 480 -2.39 -7.05 -6.58
N ALA A 481 -3.56 -7.66 -6.40
CA ALA A 481 -4.73 -7.05 -5.77
C ALA A 481 -5.34 -7.98 -4.70
N PRO A 482 -5.55 -7.47 -3.47
CA PRO A 482 -6.12 -8.28 -2.40
C PRO A 482 -7.65 -8.43 -2.50
N PHE A 483 -8.22 -9.39 -1.77
CA PHE A 483 -9.68 -9.53 -1.67
C PHE A 483 -10.25 -8.56 -0.63
N GLN A 484 -11.49 -8.11 -0.85
CA GLN A 484 -12.24 -7.34 0.14
C GLN A 484 -13.26 -8.27 0.81
N HIS A 485 -13.23 -8.35 2.14
CA HIS A 485 -14.16 -9.12 2.95
C HIS A 485 -14.70 -8.22 4.08
N PHE A 486 -16.02 -7.93 4.04
CA PHE A 486 -16.65 -6.88 4.85
C PHE A 486 -15.97 -5.51 4.67
N ASN A 487 -15.43 -4.96 5.76
CA ASN A 487 -14.68 -3.70 5.80
C ASN A 487 -13.16 -3.94 5.89
N THR A 488 -12.73 -5.20 5.79
CA THR A 488 -11.32 -5.60 5.87
C THR A 488 -10.82 -6.09 4.52
N VAL A 489 -9.54 -5.87 4.28
CA VAL A 489 -8.83 -6.44 3.13
C VAL A 489 -8.21 -7.75 3.59
N GLN A 490 -8.36 -8.82 2.81
CA GLN A 490 -7.87 -10.15 3.14
C GLN A 490 -7.21 -10.81 1.94
N VAL A 491 -6.16 -11.58 2.22
CA VAL A 491 -5.44 -12.39 1.23
C VAL A 491 -5.31 -13.79 1.85
N PRO A 492 -6.07 -14.78 1.33
CA PRO A 492 -5.97 -16.14 1.84
C PRO A 492 -4.54 -16.69 1.66
N LEU A 493 -3.92 -17.03 2.78
CA LEU A 493 -2.63 -17.69 2.88
C LEU A 493 -2.88 -19.05 3.52
N PHE A 494 -2.44 -20.12 2.86
CA PHE A 494 -2.72 -21.49 3.27
C PHE A 494 -1.44 -22.30 3.41
N HIS A 495 -1.33 -23.00 4.53
CA HIS A 495 -0.34 -24.04 4.75
C HIS A 495 -0.73 -25.37 4.05
N ILE A 496 -0.15 -25.61 2.87
CA ILE A 496 -0.40 -26.78 2.01
C ILE A 496 0.32 -28.03 2.51
N ARG A 497 1.62 -27.93 2.81
CA ARG A 497 2.45 -29.06 3.29
C ARG A 497 3.39 -28.62 4.40
N SER A 498 3.42 -29.41 5.47
CA SER A 498 4.29 -29.18 6.64
C SER A 498 5.70 -29.71 6.39
N ALA A 499 6.66 -29.19 7.14
CA ALA A 499 8.03 -29.72 7.18
C ALA A 499 8.20 -30.94 8.10
N ALA A 500 7.10 -31.49 8.63
CA ALA A 500 7.12 -32.75 9.36
C ALA A 500 7.59 -33.93 8.49
N HIS A 501 7.44 -33.84 7.17
CA HIS A 501 7.90 -34.88 6.24
C HIS A 501 9.23 -34.47 5.61
N TYR A 502 10.34 -34.93 6.18
CA TYR A 502 11.68 -34.50 5.80
C TYR A 502 12.08 -34.81 4.34
N THR A 503 11.42 -35.77 3.70
CA THR A 503 11.69 -36.15 2.29
C THR A 503 11.11 -35.16 1.29
N HIS A 504 10.17 -34.31 1.71
CA HIS A 504 9.46 -33.37 0.85
C HIS A 504 9.63 -31.93 1.35
N GLN A 505 9.69 -30.97 0.42
CA GLN A 505 9.83 -29.55 0.78
C GLN A 505 8.49 -28.98 1.28
N PRO A 506 8.45 -28.13 2.31
CA PRO A 506 7.19 -27.50 2.72
C PRO A 506 6.66 -26.58 1.63
N LEU A 507 5.34 -26.42 1.60
CA LEU A 507 4.65 -25.61 0.60
C LEU A 507 3.59 -24.73 1.27
N ALA A 508 3.58 -23.46 0.87
CA ALA A 508 2.57 -22.48 1.19
C ALA A 508 1.90 -22.00 -0.10
N SER A 509 0.63 -21.59 -0.03
CA SER A 509 -0.10 -21.04 -1.17
C SER A 509 -0.77 -19.74 -0.81
N ILE A 510 -0.64 -18.75 -1.69
CA ILE A 510 -1.38 -17.49 -1.63
C ILE A 510 -2.39 -17.42 -2.77
N VAL A 511 -3.55 -16.84 -2.49
CA VAL A 511 -4.58 -16.57 -3.48
C VAL A 511 -4.83 -15.07 -3.53
N TYR A 512 -4.68 -14.47 -4.71
CA TYR A 512 -4.86 -13.03 -4.92
C TYR A 512 -5.50 -12.74 -6.29
N ARG A 513 -6.01 -11.53 -6.51
CA ARG A 513 -6.57 -11.12 -7.80
C ARG A 513 -5.54 -10.35 -8.61
N ASP A 514 -5.68 -10.36 -9.92
CA ASP A 514 -4.93 -9.45 -10.77
C ASP A 514 -5.43 -8.00 -10.60
N ARG A 515 -4.50 -7.04 -10.62
CA ARG A 515 -4.80 -5.61 -10.48
C ARG A 515 -5.42 -5.03 -11.75
N ASN A 516 -5.04 -5.53 -12.92
CA ASN A 516 -5.55 -5.04 -14.21
C ASN A 516 -6.88 -5.72 -14.54
N SER A 517 -6.95 -7.04 -14.36
CA SER A 517 -8.15 -7.85 -14.52
C SER A 517 -8.69 -8.27 -13.15
N LEU A 518 -9.54 -7.45 -12.53
CA LEU A 518 -10.18 -7.77 -11.23
C LEU A 518 -11.01 -9.07 -11.25
N HIS A 519 -11.23 -9.66 -12.42
CA HIS A 519 -11.94 -10.91 -12.64
C HIS A 519 -11.05 -12.14 -12.58
N GLU A 520 -9.75 -11.99 -12.84
CA GLU A 520 -8.78 -13.08 -12.81
C GLU A 520 -8.23 -13.28 -11.39
N THR A 521 -8.18 -14.55 -10.97
CA THR A 521 -7.59 -14.94 -9.69
C THR A 521 -6.33 -15.74 -9.95
N HIS A 522 -5.25 -15.37 -9.27
CA HIS A 522 -3.98 -16.08 -9.30
C HIS A 522 -3.81 -16.88 -8.01
N VAL A 523 -3.33 -18.10 -8.18
CA VAL A 523 -2.87 -18.96 -7.09
C VAL A 523 -1.39 -19.18 -7.27
N GLN A 524 -0.62 -18.95 -6.22
CA GLN A 524 0.82 -19.07 -6.26
C GLN A 524 1.33 -19.87 -5.08
N THR A 525 2.00 -20.98 -5.38
CA THR A 525 2.63 -21.85 -4.40
C THR A 525 4.12 -21.59 -4.34
N PHE A 526 4.65 -21.52 -3.12
CA PHE A 526 6.06 -21.25 -2.88
C PHE A 526 6.56 -22.03 -1.66
N ASN A 527 7.88 -22.18 -1.59
CA ASN A 527 8.54 -22.74 -0.42
C ASN A 527 8.64 -21.66 0.68
N PRO A 528 8.02 -21.84 1.86
CA PRO A 528 8.04 -20.85 2.93
C PRO A 528 9.44 -20.60 3.52
N TYR A 529 10.42 -21.46 3.28
CA TYR A 529 11.77 -21.31 3.82
C TYR A 529 12.70 -20.48 2.94
N THR A 530 12.58 -20.61 1.62
CA THR A 530 13.44 -19.90 0.67
C THR A 530 12.72 -18.75 -0.03
N GLY A 531 11.39 -18.80 -0.10
CA GLY A 531 10.58 -17.89 -0.92
C GLY A 531 10.54 -18.27 -2.39
N ASP A 532 11.21 -19.37 -2.79
CA ASP A 532 11.25 -19.80 -4.17
C ASP A 532 9.87 -20.30 -4.61
N LEU A 533 9.48 -19.88 -5.82
CA LEU A 533 8.26 -20.31 -6.46
C LEU A 533 8.40 -21.76 -6.91
N ASP A 534 7.36 -22.55 -6.69
CA ASP A 534 7.32 -23.91 -7.21
C ASP A 534 6.94 -23.87 -8.70
N ASN A 535 7.92 -24.10 -9.57
CA ASN A 535 7.72 -24.09 -11.02
C ASN A 535 6.81 -25.23 -11.51
N THR A 536 6.62 -26.29 -10.71
CA THR A 536 5.77 -27.43 -11.09
C THR A 536 4.28 -27.15 -10.91
N LEU A 537 3.94 -26.35 -9.90
CA LEU A 537 2.61 -25.86 -9.56
C LEU A 537 2.44 -24.40 -10.04
N SER A 538 2.96 -24.12 -11.24
CA SER A 538 3.10 -22.78 -11.82
C SER A 538 1.87 -21.88 -11.61
N THR A 539 2.10 -20.57 -11.52
CA THR A 539 1.09 -19.52 -11.33
C THR A 539 -0.08 -19.72 -12.29
N SER A 540 -1.14 -20.38 -11.82
CA SER A 540 -2.31 -20.63 -12.65
C SER A 540 -3.23 -19.43 -12.50
N SER A 541 -3.37 -18.64 -13.57
CA SER A 541 -4.53 -17.77 -13.70
C SER A 541 -5.76 -18.68 -13.80
N LEU A 542 -6.67 -18.53 -12.84
CA LEU A 542 -7.95 -19.21 -12.87
C LEU A 542 -8.87 -18.43 -13.80
N SER A 543 -9.50 -19.13 -14.75
CA SER A 543 -10.40 -18.54 -15.74
C SER A 543 -11.78 -18.19 -15.18
N TYR A 544 -12.02 -18.43 -13.89
CA TYR A 544 -13.30 -18.25 -13.23
C TYR A 544 -13.16 -17.39 -11.98
N ARG A 545 -14.25 -16.73 -11.58
CA ARG A 545 -14.26 -15.82 -10.44
C ARG A 545 -14.61 -16.56 -9.16
N ILE A 546 -13.74 -16.46 -8.17
CA ILE A 546 -13.91 -17.17 -6.90
C ILE A 546 -14.82 -16.38 -5.95
N LYS A 547 -15.80 -17.08 -5.36
CA LYS A 547 -16.62 -16.64 -4.23
C LYS A 547 -15.95 -16.94 -2.89
N HIS A 548 -15.40 -18.14 -2.74
CA HIS A 548 -14.82 -18.61 -1.48
C HIS A 548 -13.72 -19.66 -1.72
N VAL A 549 -12.76 -19.71 -0.79
CA VAL A 549 -11.65 -20.68 -0.80
C VAL A 549 -11.65 -21.45 0.53
N PHE A 550 -11.46 -22.76 0.48
CA PHE A 550 -11.28 -23.57 1.68
C PHE A 550 -10.21 -24.64 1.47
N LEU A 551 -9.54 -25.01 2.55
CA LEU A 551 -8.51 -26.04 2.55
C LEU A 551 -9.16 -27.40 2.82
N SER A 552 -8.80 -28.43 2.05
CA SER A 552 -9.27 -29.78 2.29
C SER A 552 -8.75 -30.34 3.62
N THR A 553 -9.59 -31.16 4.26
CA THR A 553 -9.22 -31.96 5.43
C THR A 553 -8.38 -33.18 5.08
N GLN A 554 -8.49 -33.69 3.84
CA GLN A 554 -7.73 -34.85 3.41
C GLN A 554 -6.35 -34.45 2.89
N ILE A 555 -5.41 -35.34 3.19
CA ILE A 555 -4.04 -35.25 2.71
C ILE A 555 -3.95 -36.15 1.48
N VAL A 556 -3.58 -35.55 0.35
CA VAL A 556 -3.41 -36.21 -0.94
C VAL A 556 -1.91 -36.47 -1.17
N ASP A 557 -1.58 -37.13 -2.28
CA ASP A 557 -0.25 -37.46 -2.78
C ASP A 557 0.86 -36.53 -2.23
N GLU A 558 1.93 -37.14 -1.69
CA GLU A 558 3.09 -36.45 -1.09
C GLU A 558 2.79 -35.53 0.11
N PHE A 559 1.77 -35.88 0.88
CA PHE A 559 1.39 -35.15 2.09
C PHE A 559 0.89 -33.72 1.86
N CYS A 560 0.35 -33.44 0.67
CA CYS A 560 -0.18 -32.14 0.29
C CYS A 560 -1.69 -32.06 0.56
N LYS A 561 -2.14 -30.95 1.13
CA LYS A 561 -3.57 -30.61 1.19
C LYS A 561 -4.00 -29.97 -0.14
N VAL A 562 -5.27 -30.14 -0.49
CA VAL A 562 -5.85 -29.57 -1.72
C VAL A 562 -6.68 -28.34 -1.38
N LEU A 563 -6.54 -27.27 -2.17
CA LEU A 563 -7.41 -26.10 -2.12
C LEU A 563 -8.69 -26.34 -2.90
N LEU A 564 -9.80 -25.88 -2.34
CA LEU A 564 -11.13 -26.00 -2.94
C LEU A 564 -11.69 -24.60 -3.16
N PHE A 565 -12.03 -24.32 -4.41
CA PHE A 565 -12.53 -23.04 -4.88
C PHE A 565 -14.01 -23.14 -5.22
N VAL A 566 -14.82 -22.20 -4.73
CA VAL A 566 -16.21 -22.06 -5.19
C VAL A 566 -16.28 -20.94 -6.22
N ASP A 567 -16.70 -21.26 -7.44
CA ASP A 567 -16.96 -20.28 -8.50
C ASP A 567 -18.29 -19.54 -8.27
N THR A 568 -18.44 -18.40 -8.94
CA THR A 568 -19.70 -17.64 -9.08
C THR A 568 -20.90 -18.49 -9.47
N ASN A 569 -20.71 -19.50 -10.33
CA ASN A 569 -21.75 -20.45 -10.74
C ASN A 569 -22.02 -21.57 -9.72
N ASN A 570 -21.50 -21.45 -8.49
CA ASN A 570 -21.61 -22.44 -7.42
C ASN A 570 -21.01 -23.82 -7.79
N LYS A 571 -20.01 -23.82 -8.68
CA LYS A 571 -19.19 -24.98 -9.00
C LYS A 571 -17.98 -25.01 -8.10
N ILE A 572 -17.64 -26.20 -7.59
CA ILE A 572 -16.37 -26.40 -6.86
C ILE A 572 -15.28 -26.78 -7.84
N HIS A 573 -14.08 -26.23 -7.65
CA HIS A 573 -12.88 -26.61 -8.35
C HIS A 573 -11.79 -26.97 -7.34
N THR A 574 -10.89 -27.87 -7.72
CA THR A 574 -9.76 -28.31 -6.88
C THR A 574 -8.45 -27.73 -7.40
N TYR A 575 -7.55 -27.33 -6.51
CA TYR A 575 -6.18 -26.96 -6.85
C TYR A 575 -5.18 -27.60 -5.88
N PRO A 576 -4.15 -28.34 -6.36
CA PRO A 576 -3.91 -28.70 -7.76
C PRO A 576 -5.08 -29.49 -8.38
N SER A 577 -5.16 -29.55 -9.71
CA SER A 577 -6.27 -30.21 -10.43
C SER A 577 -6.30 -31.73 -10.17
N VAL A 578 -6.96 -32.12 -9.09
CA VAL A 578 -7.10 -33.50 -8.63
C VAL A 578 -8.59 -33.86 -8.57
N PRO A 579 -9.01 -35.08 -8.92
CA PRO A 579 -10.42 -35.48 -8.80
C PRO A 579 -10.98 -35.21 -7.39
N LEU A 580 -12.19 -34.65 -7.32
CA LEU A 580 -12.82 -34.23 -6.07
C LEU A 580 -12.98 -35.38 -5.06
N SER A 581 -13.21 -36.60 -5.56
CA SER A 581 -13.30 -37.84 -4.76
C SER A 581 -12.00 -38.23 -4.06
N ARG A 582 -10.85 -37.72 -4.52
CA ARG A 582 -9.55 -37.88 -3.85
C ARG A 582 -9.24 -36.71 -2.93
N ALA A 583 -9.67 -35.51 -3.32
CA ALA A 583 -9.51 -34.32 -2.49
C ALA A 583 -10.39 -34.35 -1.24
N LEU A 584 -11.54 -35.03 -1.28
CA LEU A 584 -12.52 -35.09 -0.19
C LEU A 584 -12.90 -36.53 0.12
N SER A 585 -13.14 -36.83 1.40
CA SER A 585 -13.61 -38.17 1.78
C SER A 585 -15.00 -38.43 1.23
N THR A 586 -15.18 -39.52 0.49
CA THR A 586 -16.49 -39.95 -0.03
C THR A 586 -17.42 -40.48 1.07
N GLN A 587 -16.88 -40.79 2.26
CA GLN A 587 -17.64 -41.46 3.33
C GLN A 587 -18.51 -40.51 4.16
N THR A 588 -18.22 -39.22 4.16
CA THR A 588 -18.91 -38.25 5.02
C THR A 588 -19.54 -37.13 4.18
N PRO A 589 -20.83 -36.82 4.38
CA PRO A 589 -21.46 -35.69 3.71
C PRO A 589 -20.79 -34.38 4.13
N ILE A 590 -20.38 -33.57 3.15
CA ILE A 590 -19.73 -32.29 3.39
C ILE A 590 -20.75 -31.18 3.19
N TYR A 591 -20.87 -30.34 4.21
CA TYR A 591 -21.69 -29.14 4.18
C TYR A 591 -20.78 -27.92 4.13
N ILE A 592 -21.10 -26.99 3.24
CA ILE A 592 -20.40 -25.73 3.06
C ILE A 592 -21.42 -24.63 3.27
N TYR A 593 -21.03 -23.52 3.87
CA TYR A 593 -21.87 -22.36 3.96
C TYR A 593 -21.19 -21.16 3.32
N LEU A 594 -21.98 -20.30 2.69
CA LEU A 594 -21.51 -19.07 2.05
C LEU A 594 -22.39 -17.93 2.53
N PHE A 595 -21.78 -16.77 2.74
CA PHE A 595 -22.48 -15.54 3.07
C PHE A 595 -22.37 -14.56 1.90
N ASP A 596 -23.50 -14.06 1.43
CA ASP A 596 -23.56 -12.99 0.43
C ASP A 596 -23.82 -11.65 1.12
N LYS A 597 -22.82 -10.75 1.04
CA LYS A 597 -22.89 -9.40 1.62
C LYS A 597 -23.93 -8.52 0.91
N ASN A 598 -24.15 -8.70 -0.39
CA ASN A 598 -25.05 -7.84 -1.16
C ASN A 598 -26.52 -8.14 -0.82
N GLU A 599 -26.85 -9.43 -0.68
CA GLU A 599 -28.20 -9.86 -0.34
C GLU A 599 -28.43 -9.95 1.19
N GLN A 600 -27.37 -9.90 2.00
CA GLN A 600 -27.41 -10.17 3.45
C GLN A 600 -28.03 -11.54 3.76
N VAL A 601 -27.63 -12.54 2.96
CA VAL A 601 -28.15 -13.91 3.03
C VAL A 601 -27.03 -14.89 3.32
N PHE A 602 -27.29 -15.80 4.25
CA PHE A 602 -26.47 -16.96 4.55
C PHE A 602 -27.08 -18.21 3.91
N ILE A 603 -26.30 -18.91 3.10
CA ILE A 603 -26.77 -20.08 2.35
C ILE A 603 -25.90 -21.29 2.71
N GLY A 604 -26.54 -22.36 3.16
CA GLY A 604 -25.93 -23.65 3.38
C GLY A 604 -26.10 -24.55 2.16
N TYR A 605 -24.99 -25.13 1.72
CA TYR A 605 -24.90 -26.06 0.61
C TYR A 605 -24.46 -27.45 1.07
N TYR A 606 -24.93 -28.45 0.34
CA TYR A 606 -24.53 -29.83 0.40
C TYR A 606 -23.71 -30.20 -0.84
N LEU A 607 -22.57 -30.84 -0.61
CA LEU A 607 -21.73 -31.36 -1.68
C LEU A 607 -22.06 -32.84 -1.94
N SER A 608 -22.63 -33.10 -3.12
CA SER A 608 -22.92 -34.47 -3.58
C SER A 608 -21.73 -34.99 -4.38
N ILE A 609 -20.88 -35.82 -3.78
CA ILE A 609 -19.75 -36.42 -4.50
C ILE A 609 -20.25 -37.67 -5.23
N ASN A 610 -20.27 -37.64 -6.57
CA ASN A 610 -20.59 -38.81 -7.38
C ASN A 610 -19.28 -39.57 -7.69
N GLU A 611 -19.18 -40.84 -7.31
CA GLU A 611 -17.97 -41.66 -7.52
C GLU A 611 -17.60 -41.83 -9.01
N ASN A 612 -18.56 -41.64 -9.92
CA ASN A 612 -18.41 -41.86 -11.36
C ASN A 612 -17.98 -40.61 -12.15
N GLU A 613 -17.87 -39.45 -11.52
CA GLU A 613 -17.47 -38.21 -12.20
C GLU A 613 -15.95 -38.02 -12.09
N GLN A 614 -15.24 -38.31 -13.19
CA GLN A 614 -13.84 -37.90 -13.40
C GLN A 614 -13.69 -36.37 -13.54
N GLN A 615 -14.77 -35.61 -13.36
CA GLN A 615 -14.79 -34.16 -13.52
C GLN A 615 -14.28 -33.49 -12.25
N SER A 616 -13.35 -32.55 -12.42
CA SER A 616 -12.78 -31.73 -11.35
C SER A 616 -13.77 -30.68 -10.80
N SER A 617 -15.05 -30.75 -11.20
CA SER A 617 -16.07 -29.80 -10.77
C SER A 617 -17.45 -30.40 -10.57
N THR A 618 -18.05 -30.08 -9.44
CA THR A 618 -19.40 -30.52 -9.06
C THR A 618 -20.22 -29.33 -8.58
N ASN A 619 -21.53 -29.34 -8.87
CA ASN A 619 -22.46 -28.30 -8.43
C ASN A 619 -22.84 -28.47 -6.96
N LEU A 620 -22.88 -27.35 -6.24
CA LEU A 620 -23.42 -27.28 -4.88
C LEU A 620 -24.96 -27.33 -4.89
N LYS A 621 -25.55 -28.11 -3.99
CA LYS A 621 -27.01 -28.15 -3.77
C LYS A 621 -27.38 -27.36 -2.54
N GLU A 622 -28.30 -26.40 -2.65
CA GLU A 622 -28.77 -25.61 -1.51
C GLU A 622 -29.58 -26.49 -0.54
N VAL A 623 -29.31 -26.35 0.77
CA VAL A 623 -29.98 -27.09 1.86
C VAL A 623 -30.82 -26.15 2.71
N TRP A 624 -30.26 -25.00 3.07
CA TRP A 624 -30.91 -24.03 3.94
C TRP A 624 -30.47 -22.61 3.59
N ARG A 625 -31.32 -21.65 3.91
CA ARG A 625 -31.12 -20.22 3.65
C ARG A 625 -31.64 -19.41 4.81
N VAL A 626 -30.84 -18.48 5.32
CA VAL A 626 -31.19 -17.54 6.38
C VAL A 626 -30.93 -16.13 5.86
N SER A 627 -31.94 -15.26 5.91
CA SER A 627 -31.82 -13.86 5.47
C SER A 627 -31.90 -12.94 6.67
N PHE A 628 -30.95 -12.01 6.78
CA PHE A 628 -30.94 -10.96 7.81
C PHE A 628 -31.59 -9.71 7.22
N GLN A 629 -32.92 -9.64 7.29
CA GLN A 629 -33.67 -8.49 6.78
C GLN A 629 -33.58 -7.34 7.79
N ASN A 630 -33.28 -6.11 7.31
CA ASN A 630 -33.16 -4.88 8.10
C ASN A 630 -31.99 -4.80 9.09
N GLU A 631 -31.11 -5.81 9.12
CA GLU A 631 -29.88 -5.79 9.91
C GLU A 631 -28.67 -5.97 8.98
N GLU A 632 -27.59 -5.24 9.23
CA GLU A 632 -26.33 -5.41 8.51
C GLU A 632 -25.42 -6.38 9.25
N VAL A 633 -24.96 -7.45 8.59
CA VAL A 633 -23.94 -8.34 9.15
C VAL A 633 -22.59 -7.62 9.13
N ILE A 634 -22.05 -7.33 10.31
CA ILE A 634 -20.73 -6.68 10.44
C ILE A 634 -19.62 -7.71 10.34
N ASN A 635 -19.80 -8.86 11.01
CA ASN A 635 -18.74 -9.83 11.18
C ASN A 635 -19.26 -11.26 11.36
N ILE A 636 -18.47 -12.22 10.91
CA ILE A 636 -18.72 -13.65 11.00
C ILE A 636 -17.46 -14.30 11.57
N HIS A 637 -17.60 -14.98 12.70
CA HIS A 637 -16.51 -15.72 13.31
C HIS A 637 -16.83 -17.20 13.43
N THR A 638 -15.82 -18.02 13.15
CA THR A 638 -15.88 -19.46 13.22
C THR A 638 -14.76 -19.94 14.12
N ARG A 639 -14.92 -21.14 14.68
CA ARG A 639 -13.85 -21.78 15.44
C ARG A 639 -12.73 -22.21 14.49
N SER A 640 -11.47 -22.05 14.91
CA SER A 640 -10.35 -22.56 14.13
C SER A 640 -10.38 -24.09 14.06
N SER A 641 -10.15 -24.65 12.87
CA SER A 641 -10.09 -26.11 12.67
C SER A 641 -8.90 -26.78 13.38
N SER A 642 -7.88 -25.99 13.76
CA SER A 642 -6.70 -26.49 14.49
C SER A 642 -6.89 -26.54 16.01
N ASP A 643 -7.97 -25.96 16.56
CA ASP A 643 -8.18 -25.87 18.00
C ASP A 643 -8.54 -27.22 18.63
N ARG A 644 -7.77 -27.65 19.65
CA ARG A 644 -8.04 -28.87 20.40
C ARG A 644 -8.70 -28.58 21.74
N VAL A 645 -9.71 -29.38 22.12
CA VAL A 645 -10.36 -29.28 23.43
C VAL A 645 -9.64 -30.18 24.43
N HIS A 646 -9.02 -29.60 25.47
CA HIS A 646 -8.30 -30.35 26.50
C HIS A 646 -9.24 -31.03 27.52
N SER A 647 -10.33 -30.36 27.94
CA SER A 647 -11.31 -30.92 28.86
C SER A 647 -12.74 -30.73 28.36
N ALA A 648 -13.51 -31.82 28.42
CA ALA A 648 -14.92 -31.85 28.00
C ALA A 648 -15.88 -31.17 29.00
N GLY A 649 -15.45 -30.91 30.23
CA GLY A 649 -16.27 -30.32 31.28
C GLY A 649 -15.48 -29.46 32.26
N ILE A 650 -16.20 -28.69 33.07
CA ILE A 650 -15.70 -27.86 34.16
C ILE A 650 -16.16 -28.49 35.47
N VAL A 651 -15.23 -28.74 36.40
CA VAL A 651 -15.57 -29.24 37.74
C VAL A 651 -16.05 -28.08 38.61
N LEU A 652 -17.25 -28.20 39.16
CA LEU A 652 -17.87 -27.22 40.05
C LEU A 652 -17.43 -27.46 41.51
N GLY A 653 -17.67 -26.48 42.38
CA GLY A 653 -17.22 -26.52 43.79
C GLY A 653 -17.80 -27.67 44.62
N ASP A 654 -18.94 -28.20 44.21
CA ASP A 654 -19.60 -29.39 44.77
C ASP A 654 -19.07 -30.72 44.19
N ARG A 655 -18.02 -30.66 43.37
CA ARG A 655 -17.44 -31.77 42.60
C ARG A 655 -18.36 -32.32 41.50
N SER A 656 -19.46 -31.65 41.19
CA SER A 656 -20.24 -31.95 39.98
C SER A 656 -19.50 -31.43 38.73
N VAL A 657 -19.87 -31.92 37.55
CA VAL A 657 -19.24 -31.54 36.28
C VAL A 657 -20.26 -30.86 35.39
N LEU A 658 -19.97 -29.61 35.01
CA LEU A 658 -20.69 -28.91 33.95
C LEU A 658 -20.05 -29.24 32.60
N TYR A 659 -20.74 -30.02 31.78
CA TYR A 659 -20.27 -30.37 30.44
C TYR A 659 -20.31 -29.16 29.51
N LYS A 660 -19.25 -28.99 28.71
CA LYS A 660 -19.15 -27.91 27.74
C LYS A 660 -19.88 -28.28 26.46
N TYR A 661 -20.60 -27.32 25.87
CA TYR A 661 -21.16 -27.47 24.53
C TYR A 661 -20.10 -27.11 23.48
N THR A 662 -19.41 -28.11 22.94
CA THR A 662 -18.31 -27.92 21.96
C THR A 662 -18.70 -28.40 20.57
N ASN A 663 -19.59 -27.68 19.89
CA ASN A 663 -19.90 -27.93 18.48
C ASN A 663 -18.82 -27.31 17.58
N LEU A 664 -18.23 -28.10 16.68
CA LEU A 664 -17.19 -27.66 15.74
C LEU A 664 -17.76 -26.85 14.55
N ASN A 665 -19.05 -27.02 14.26
CA ASN A 665 -19.73 -26.38 13.13
C ASN A 665 -20.53 -25.14 13.57
N LEU A 666 -20.22 -24.58 14.74
CA LEU A 666 -20.90 -23.40 15.26
C LEU A 666 -20.31 -22.13 14.64
N ILE A 667 -21.20 -21.20 14.27
CA ILE A 667 -20.86 -19.93 13.63
C ILE A 667 -21.46 -18.83 14.49
N ALA A 668 -20.65 -17.83 14.83
CA ALA A 668 -21.10 -16.63 15.48
C ALA A 668 -21.25 -15.53 14.43
N VAL A 669 -22.48 -15.03 14.26
CA VAL A 669 -22.80 -13.93 13.34
C VAL A 669 -23.17 -12.72 14.19
N VAL A 670 -22.55 -11.57 13.89
CA VAL A 670 -22.83 -10.30 14.56
C VAL A 670 -23.53 -9.39 13.57
N THR A 671 -24.73 -8.96 13.94
CA THR A 671 -25.56 -8.04 13.14
C THR A 671 -25.73 -6.72 13.88
N GLU A 672 -25.85 -5.65 13.10
CA GLU A 672 -26.23 -4.31 13.57
C GLU A 672 -27.56 -3.93 12.93
N GLY A 673 -28.56 -3.70 13.78
CA GLY A 673 -29.87 -3.22 13.39
C GLY A 673 -30.04 -1.76 13.77
N ILE A 674 -30.72 -1.00 12.92
CA ILE A 674 -31.17 0.35 13.27
C ILE A 674 -32.47 0.19 14.06
N ASP A 675 -32.40 0.45 15.37
CA ASP A 675 -33.56 0.40 16.23
C ASP A 675 -34.46 1.62 15.92
N TYR A 676 -35.58 1.39 15.23
CA TYR A 676 -36.62 2.42 15.08
C TYR A 676 -37.33 2.59 16.43
N GLN A 677 -36.71 3.27 17.38
CA GLN A 677 -37.44 3.78 18.54
C GLN A 677 -38.42 4.87 18.07
N LYS A 678 -39.61 4.46 17.63
CA LYS A 678 -40.81 5.26 17.85
C LYS A 678 -40.92 5.42 19.35
N GLY A 679 -40.74 6.64 19.86
CA GLY A 679 -40.80 6.96 21.28
C GLY A 679 -41.97 6.27 21.97
N MET A 680 -41.67 5.17 22.65
CA MET A 680 -42.63 4.45 23.47
C MET A 680 -42.52 5.13 24.82
N ASN A 681 -43.42 6.09 25.08
CA ASN A 681 -43.67 6.56 26.44
C ASN A 681 -43.95 5.34 27.30
N LEU A 682 -43.02 5.03 28.20
CA LEU A 682 -43.20 4.07 29.28
C LEU A 682 -44.24 4.65 30.25
N ASP A 683 -45.52 4.48 29.94
CA ASP A 683 -46.59 4.60 30.94
C ASP A 683 -46.52 3.38 31.85
N LEU A 684 -45.71 3.50 32.90
CA LEU A 684 -45.65 2.57 34.03
C LEU A 684 -46.94 2.72 34.87
N ASN A 685 -48.05 2.16 34.40
CA ASN A 685 -49.21 1.94 35.23
C ASN A 685 -48.99 0.70 36.10
N PHE A 686 -48.50 0.91 37.32
CA PHE A 686 -48.55 -0.08 38.38
C PHE A 686 -49.99 -0.28 38.85
N SER A 687 -50.69 -1.26 38.29
CA SER A 687 -51.90 -1.78 38.92
C SER A 687 -51.50 -2.84 39.97
N LYS A 688 -51.67 -2.52 41.25
CA LYS A 688 -51.62 -3.49 42.34
C LYS A 688 -52.80 -4.45 42.22
N ARG A 689 -52.51 -5.75 42.17
CA ARG A 689 -53.36 -6.79 42.78
C ARG A 689 -52.48 -7.75 43.55
#